data_AF-A0AAD4TXU2-F1
#
_entry.id   AF-A0AAD4TXU2-F1
#
_cell.length_a   1.000
_cell.length_b   1.000
_cell.length_c   1.000
_cell.angle_alpha   90.00
_cell.angle_beta   90.00
_cell.angle_gamma   90.00
#
_symmetry.space_group_name_H-M   'P 1'
#
loop_
_entity.id
_entity.type
_entity.pdbx_description
1 polymer ?
#
loop_
_entity_poly.entity_id
_entity_poly.type
_entity_poly.pdbx_seq_one_letter_code
_entity_poly.pdbx_strand_id
1 'polypeptide(L)'
;MTEARVSRGALAAPLRALCVLGCLLGPAAAAPSPIIKFPGDVAPKTDKELAVQYLNTFYGCPKESCNLFVLKDTLKKMQKFFGLPQTGELDQSTIETMRKPRCGNPDVANYNFFPRKPKWDKNQITYRIIGYTPDLDPQTVDDAFARAFQVWSDVTPLRFSRIHDGEADIMINFGRWEHGDGYPFDGKDGLLAHAFAPGPGVGGDSHFDDDELWTLGEGQVVRVKYGNADGEYCKFPFRFNGKEYTSCTDTGRSDGFLWCSTTYNFDKDGKYGFCPHEALFTMGGNADGQPCKFPFRFQGTSYDSCTTEGRTDGYRWCGTTEDYDRDKKYGFCPETAMSTVGGNSEGAPCVFPFTFLGNKHESCTSAGRSDGKLWCATTSNYDDDRKWGFCPDQGYSLFLVAAHEFGHAMGLEHSQDPGALMAPIYTYTKNFRLSHDDIQGIQELYGASPDIDTGTGPTPTLGPVTPELCKQDIVFDGISQIRGEIFFFKDRFIWRTVTPRDKPTGPLLVATFWPELPEKIDAVYEDPQEEKAVFFAGNEYWVYSASTLERGYPKPLTSLGLPPDVQKVDAAFNWSKNKKTYIFAGDKFWRYNEVKKKMDPGFPKLIADAWNAIPDNLDAVVDLQGGGHSYFFKGAYYLKLENQSLKSVKFGSIKSDWLGC
;
A
#
# COMPACT_ATOMS: atom_id res chain seq x y z
N MET A 1 11.47 14.97 97.53
CA MET A 1 11.17 14.21 98.75
C MET A 1 9.89 13.42 98.52
N THR A 2 10.02 12.09 98.66
CA THR A 2 9.03 11.03 98.94
C THR A 2 7.85 10.83 97.97
N GLU A 3 7.88 9.81 97.08
CA GLU A 3 7.65 8.35 97.28
C GLU A 3 6.14 8.00 97.26
N ALA A 4 5.60 6.93 96.66
CA ALA A 4 6.15 5.71 96.05
C ALA A 4 5.05 5.00 95.20
N ARG A 5 5.51 4.01 94.40
CA ARG A 5 4.93 2.69 93.98
C ARG A 5 3.41 2.44 94.17
N VAL A 6 2.72 1.70 93.29
CA VAL A 6 2.74 0.21 93.22
C VAL A 6 1.91 -0.33 92.02
N SER A 7 2.47 -1.39 91.39
CA SER A 7 1.87 -2.59 90.74
C SER A 7 0.93 -2.55 89.52
N ARG A 8 1.47 -3.12 88.42
CA ARG A 8 0.97 -4.14 87.48
C ARG A 8 -0.55 -4.38 87.36
N GLY A 9 -1.04 -4.31 86.12
CA GLY A 9 -2.17 -5.13 85.65
C GLY A 9 -2.84 -4.65 84.36
N ALA A 10 -2.64 -5.43 83.29
CA ALA A 10 -3.59 -5.71 82.19
C ALA A 10 -3.68 -4.80 80.94
N LEU A 11 -3.79 -5.53 79.81
CA LEU A 11 -4.35 -5.19 78.48
C LEU A 11 -3.41 -4.54 77.45
N ALA A 12 -2.72 -5.41 76.70
CA ALA A 12 -2.18 -5.09 75.38
C ALA A 12 -3.27 -5.29 74.31
N ALA A 13 -3.57 -4.22 73.56
CA ALA A 13 -4.26 -4.25 72.28
C ALA A 13 -3.25 -3.86 71.18
N PRO A 14 -3.28 -4.46 69.97
CA PRO A 14 -2.30 -4.17 68.95
C PRO A 14 -2.70 -2.93 68.13
N LEU A 15 -1.80 -1.94 68.05
CA LEU A 15 -1.88 -0.88 67.04
C LEU A 15 -1.37 -1.45 65.70
N ARG A 16 -2.24 -1.46 64.69
CA ARG A 16 -1.88 -1.65 63.28
C ARG A 16 -1.04 -0.46 62.80
N ALA A 17 0.22 -0.71 62.45
CA ALA A 17 1.00 0.19 61.61
C ALA A 17 0.75 -0.16 60.14
N LEU A 18 0.11 0.75 59.39
CA LEU A 18 0.07 0.69 57.93
C LEU A 18 1.42 1.19 57.39
N CYS A 19 2.25 0.28 56.90
CA CYS A 19 3.30 0.62 55.93
C CYS A 19 2.66 0.66 54.54
N VAL A 20 2.47 1.87 53.99
CA VAL A 20 2.16 2.07 52.58
C VAL A 20 3.49 2.01 51.83
N LEU A 21 3.83 0.82 51.30
CA LEU A 21 4.86 0.71 50.26
C LEU A 21 4.21 1.14 48.94
N GLY A 22 4.60 2.30 48.43
CA GLY A 22 4.22 2.74 47.09
C GLY A 22 4.89 1.85 46.04
N CYS A 23 4.09 1.05 45.34
CA CYS A 23 4.49 0.43 44.08
C CYS A 23 4.59 1.52 43.00
N LEU A 24 5.81 1.94 42.70
CA LEU A 24 6.15 2.56 41.42
C LEU A 24 6.06 1.48 40.34
N LEU A 25 4.87 1.26 39.78
CA LEU A 25 4.72 0.58 38.51
C LEU A 25 4.97 1.62 37.41
N GLY A 26 6.20 1.68 36.93
CA GLY A 26 6.48 2.26 35.61
C GLY A 26 5.78 1.45 34.53
N PRO A 27 5.56 2.00 33.32
CA PRO A 27 5.02 1.23 32.21
C PRO A 27 5.94 0.03 31.97
N ALA A 28 5.37 -1.17 32.05
CA ALA A 28 6.06 -2.38 31.65
C ALA A 28 6.40 -2.23 30.17
N ALA A 29 7.69 -2.05 29.87
CA ALA A 29 8.19 -2.29 28.53
C ALA A 29 7.80 -3.73 28.19
N ALA A 30 6.97 -3.92 27.17
CA ALA A 30 6.60 -5.24 26.69
C ALA A 30 7.88 -6.04 26.43
N ALA A 31 8.00 -7.21 27.04
CA ALA A 31 9.10 -8.11 26.76
C ALA A 31 9.12 -8.41 25.24
N PRO A 32 10.29 -8.52 24.60
CA PRO A 32 10.37 -8.84 23.18
C PRO A 32 9.64 -10.16 22.94
N SER A 33 8.64 -10.13 22.05
CA SER A 33 7.91 -11.34 21.67
C SER A 33 8.90 -12.37 21.10
N PRO A 34 8.88 -13.63 21.54
CA PRO A 34 9.78 -14.64 21.02
C PRO A 34 9.51 -14.84 19.53
N ILE A 35 10.56 -14.83 18.71
CA ILE A 35 10.47 -15.12 17.27
C ILE A 35 10.42 -16.64 17.10
N ILE A 36 9.44 -17.14 16.36
CA ILE A 36 9.27 -18.58 16.07
C ILE A 36 9.26 -18.82 14.56
N LYS A 37 9.55 -20.06 14.15
CA LYS A 37 9.36 -20.51 12.77
C LYS A 37 7.97 -21.13 12.63
N PHE A 38 7.15 -20.55 11.76
CA PHE A 38 5.82 -21.10 11.45
C PHE A 38 5.93 -22.30 10.49
N PRO A 39 5.07 -23.33 10.61
CA PRO A 39 5.05 -24.45 9.67
C PRO A 39 4.63 -23.99 8.28
N GLY A 40 5.36 -24.42 7.25
CA GLY A 40 5.13 -24.02 5.85
C GLY A 40 5.69 -22.64 5.48
N ASP A 41 6.23 -21.90 6.44
CA ASP A 41 6.78 -20.56 6.20
C ASP A 41 8.20 -20.63 5.62
N VAL A 42 8.48 -19.81 4.62
CA VAL A 42 9.82 -19.66 4.04
C VAL A 42 10.69 -18.96 5.09
N ALA A 43 11.86 -19.52 5.41
CA ALA A 43 12.72 -18.93 6.42
C ALA A 43 13.11 -17.50 6.01
N PRO A 44 12.98 -16.50 6.91
CA PRO A 44 13.35 -15.13 6.58
C PRO A 44 14.83 -15.06 6.19
N LYS A 45 15.09 -14.54 4.99
CA LYS A 45 16.45 -14.34 4.49
C LYS A 45 17.16 -13.28 5.33
N THR A 46 18.44 -13.52 5.62
CA THR A 46 19.30 -12.47 6.21
C THR A 46 19.47 -11.32 5.21
N ASP A 47 19.80 -10.12 5.69
CA ASP A 47 19.97 -8.95 4.82
C ASP A 47 21.01 -9.19 3.71
N LYS A 48 22.06 -9.96 4.02
CA LYS A 48 23.09 -10.33 3.06
C LYS A 48 22.58 -11.32 2.02
N GLU A 49 21.83 -12.34 2.41
CA GLU A 49 21.23 -13.30 1.48
C GLU A 49 20.23 -12.64 0.56
N LEU A 50 19.39 -11.75 1.10
CA LEU A 50 18.46 -10.92 0.34
C LEU A 50 19.22 -10.10 -0.70
N ALA A 51 20.24 -9.35 -0.29
CA ALA A 51 21.02 -8.51 -1.20
C ALA A 51 21.71 -9.31 -2.30
N VAL A 52 22.29 -10.47 -1.98
CA VAL A 52 22.93 -11.33 -2.99
C VAL A 52 21.91 -11.85 -4.00
N GLN A 53 20.74 -12.30 -3.55
CA GLN A 53 19.68 -12.74 -4.45
C GLN A 53 19.15 -11.59 -5.30
N TYR A 54 18.91 -10.43 -4.70
CA TYR A 54 18.41 -9.23 -5.40
C TYR A 54 19.36 -8.79 -6.51
N LEU A 55 20.66 -8.68 -6.19
CA LEU A 55 21.67 -8.27 -7.17
C LEU A 55 21.96 -9.35 -8.22
N ASN A 56 21.78 -10.63 -7.87
CA ASN A 56 21.85 -11.71 -8.87
C ASN A 56 20.71 -11.61 -9.88
N THR A 57 19.48 -11.42 -9.38
CA THR A 57 18.26 -11.43 -10.18
C THR A 57 18.17 -10.20 -11.09
N PHE A 58 18.37 -8.99 -10.54
CA PHE A 58 18.10 -7.76 -11.30
C PHE A 58 19.34 -7.05 -11.85
N TYR A 59 20.52 -7.39 -11.33
CA TYR A 59 21.79 -6.76 -11.70
C TYR A 59 22.82 -7.74 -12.29
N GLY A 60 22.45 -9.02 -12.42
CA GLY A 60 23.27 -10.04 -13.06
C GLY A 60 24.55 -10.41 -12.31
N CYS A 61 24.63 -10.22 -10.99
CA CYS A 61 25.78 -10.65 -10.19
C CYS A 61 25.79 -12.20 -10.10
N PRO A 62 26.70 -12.94 -10.76
CA PRO A 62 26.60 -14.40 -10.79
C PRO A 62 26.74 -15.03 -9.39
N LYS A 63 25.93 -16.06 -9.09
CA LYS A 63 25.86 -16.70 -7.75
C LYS A 63 27.23 -17.15 -7.23
N GLU A 64 28.14 -17.55 -8.13
CA GLU A 64 29.48 -18.03 -7.80
C GLU A 64 30.54 -16.92 -7.66
N SER A 65 30.30 -15.73 -8.23
CA SER A 65 31.30 -14.67 -8.34
C SER A 65 30.91 -13.34 -7.67
N CYS A 66 29.79 -13.30 -6.94
CA CYS A 66 29.40 -12.15 -6.12
C CYS A 66 30.27 -12.05 -4.84
N ASN A 67 31.58 -11.88 -5.04
CA ASN A 67 32.54 -11.62 -3.97
C ASN A 67 32.34 -10.21 -3.39
N LEU A 68 32.97 -9.90 -2.24
CA LEU A 68 32.78 -8.61 -1.54
C LEU A 68 33.05 -7.38 -2.43
N PHE A 69 33.94 -7.50 -3.42
CA PHE A 69 34.33 -6.42 -4.32
C PHE A 69 33.31 -6.22 -5.45
N VAL A 70 32.89 -7.29 -6.12
CA VAL A 70 31.84 -7.29 -7.15
C VAL A 70 30.49 -6.89 -6.56
N LEU A 71 30.21 -7.31 -5.32
CA LEU A 71 29.04 -6.90 -4.56
C LEU A 71 29.01 -5.38 -4.39
N LYS A 72 30.14 -4.77 -4.00
CA LYS A 72 30.24 -3.32 -3.77
C LYS A 72 29.92 -2.50 -5.02
N ASP A 73 30.49 -2.87 -6.16
CA ASP A 73 30.26 -2.12 -7.41
C ASP A 73 28.86 -2.36 -7.99
N THR A 74 28.33 -3.56 -7.87
CA THR A 74 26.96 -3.87 -8.29
C THR A 74 25.93 -3.16 -7.40
N LEU A 75 26.19 -3.12 -6.09
CA LEU A 75 25.36 -2.41 -5.13
C LEU A 75 25.32 -0.91 -5.40
N LYS A 76 26.44 -0.29 -5.81
CA LYS A 76 26.45 1.11 -6.25
C LYS A 76 25.58 1.34 -7.49
N LYS A 77 25.51 0.39 -8.43
CA LYS A 77 24.62 0.50 -9.59
C LYS A 77 23.15 0.49 -9.16
N MET A 78 22.80 -0.40 -8.24
CA MET A 78 21.46 -0.45 -7.65
C MET A 78 21.12 0.83 -6.89
N GLN A 79 22.02 1.28 -6.00
CA GLN A 79 21.85 2.54 -5.28
C GLN A 79 21.68 3.72 -6.23
N LYS A 80 22.47 3.78 -7.31
CA LYS A 80 22.33 4.80 -8.34
C LYS A 80 20.96 4.76 -9.02
N PHE A 81 20.47 3.56 -9.37
CA PHE A 81 19.18 3.37 -10.05
C PHE A 81 18.03 3.93 -9.20
N PHE A 82 18.03 3.66 -7.89
CA PHE A 82 17.01 4.11 -6.96
C PHE A 82 17.27 5.50 -6.34
N GLY A 83 18.27 6.24 -6.83
CA GLY A 83 18.60 7.57 -6.30
C GLY A 83 19.16 7.59 -4.87
N LEU A 84 19.64 6.45 -4.37
CA LEU A 84 20.25 6.29 -3.05
C LEU A 84 21.72 6.76 -3.05
N PRO A 85 22.29 7.09 -1.88
CA PRO A 85 23.73 7.33 -1.74
C PRO A 85 24.57 6.13 -2.20
N GLN A 86 25.50 6.34 -3.14
CA GLN A 86 26.33 5.28 -3.74
C GLN A 86 27.49 4.85 -2.83
N THR A 87 27.17 4.35 -1.64
CA THR A 87 28.13 3.89 -0.63
C THR A 87 28.79 2.56 -1.03
N GLY A 88 28.03 1.69 -1.71
CA GLY A 88 28.37 0.29 -1.91
C GLY A 88 28.36 -0.52 -0.61
N GLU A 89 27.64 -0.05 0.40
CA GLU A 89 27.39 -0.73 1.67
C GLU A 89 25.90 -1.06 1.81
N LEU A 90 25.56 -2.13 2.54
CA LEU A 90 24.18 -2.49 2.84
C LEU A 90 23.66 -1.64 4.01
N ASP A 91 23.42 -0.37 3.73
CA ASP A 91 22.78 0.54 4.68
C ASP A 91 21.27 0.26 4.77
N GLN A 92 20.66 0.74 5.85
CA GLN A 92 19.24 0.52 6.16
C GLN A 92 18.32 0.93 5.00
N SER A 93 18.60 2.06 4.34
CA SER A 93 17.76 2.56 3.24
C SER A 93 17.84 1.67 1.99
N THR A 94 19.02 1.11 1.72
CA THR A 94 19.23 0.13 0.64
C THR A 94 18.47 -1.16 0.91
N ILE A 95 18.54 -1.70 2.13
CA ILE A 95 17.82 -2.92 2.52
C ILE A 95 16.31 -2.71 2.47
N GLU A 96 15.81 -1.60 3.03
CA GLU A 96 14.39 -1.26 2.98
C GLU A 96 13.89 -1.15 1.54
N THR A 97 14.69 -0.60 0.62
CA THR A 97 14.36 -0.52 -0.80
C THR A 97 14.30 -1.90 -1.46
N MET A 98 15.28 -2.78 -1.18
CA MET A 98 15.31 -4.15 -1.70
C MET A 98 14.16 -5.02 -1.19
N ARG A 99 13.58 -4.70 -0.03
CA ARG A 99 12.44 -5.42 0.56
C ARG A 99 11.09 -4.99 0.00
N LYS A 100 11.04 -3.90 -0.77
CA LYS A 100 9.77 -3.44 -1.37
C LYS A 100 9.34 -4.39 -2.50
N PRO A 101 8.04 -4.71 -2.60
CA PRO A 101 7.50 -5.47 -3.72
C PRO A 101 7.80 -4.78 -5.06
N ARG A 102 8.15 -5.56 -6.07
CA ARG A 102 8.57 -5.05 -7.39
C ARG A 102 8.24 -6.00 -8.53
N CYS A 103 8.40 -5.52 -9.77
CA CYS A 103 8.41 -6.34 -10.97
C CYS A 103 9.53 -7.41 -10.91
N GLY A 104 9.37 -8.52 -11.62
CA GLY A 104 10.35 -9.60 -11.78
C GLY A 104 11.46 -9.29 -12.78
N ASN A 105 11.28 -8.28 -13.63
CA ASN A 105 12.25 -7.95 -14.66
C ASN A 105 13.56 -7.32 -14.11
N PRO A 106 14.70 -7.50 -14.79
CA PRO A 106 15.96 -6.86 -14.41
C PRO A 106 15.95 -5.32 -14.56
N ASP A 107 16.79 -4.63 -13.77
CA ASP A 107 16.97 -3.16 -13.85
C ASP A 107 18.08 -2.76 -14.82
N VAL A 108 19.02 -3.68 -15.06
CA VAL A 108 20.13 -3.47 -16.00
C VAL A 108 20.03 -4.47 -17.12
N ALA A 109 20.10 -3.95 -18.34
CA ALA A 109 20.12 -4.79 -19.52
C ALA A 109 21.36 -5.69 -19.51
N ASN A 110 21.17 -6.98 -19.25
CA ASN A 110 22.06 -8.03 -19.76
C ASN A 110 21.62 -8.51 -21.16
N TYR A 111 20.68 -7.80 -21.80
CA TYR A 111 20.15 -8.15 -23.10
C TYR A 111 20.99 -7.59 -24.25
N ASN A 112 22.21 -8.09 -24.37
CA ASN A 112 22.98 -8.02 -25.62
C ASN A 112 22.52 -9.10 -26.63
N PHE A 113 21.32 -9.67 -26.43
CA PHE A 113 20.73 -10.71 -27.30
C PHE A 113 19.90 -10.16 -28.46
N PHE A 114 19.46 -8.89 -28.40
CA PHE A 114 18.69 -8.27 -29.47
C PHE A 114 19.41 -7.00 -29.98
N PRO A 115 19.96 -7.00 -31.20
CA PRO A 115 20.61 -5.82 -31.80
C PRO A 115 19.66 -4.62 -32.06
N ARG A 116 18.38 -4.71 -31.68
CA ARG A 116 17.33 -3.73 -31.98
C ARG A 116 16.50 -3.48 -30.72
N LYS A 117 16.08 -2.22 -30.53
CA LYS A 117 15.07 -1.85 -29.53
C LYS A 117 13.84 -2.75 -29.73
N PRO A 118 13.45 -3.60 -28.75
CA PRO A 118 12.29 -4.47 -28.89
C PRO A 118 11.03 -3.63 -29.18
N LYS A 119 10.32 -3.97 -30.24
CA LYS A 119 9.11 -3.27 -30.68
C LYS A 119 8.29 -4.22 -31.55
N TRP A 120 6.96 -4.18 -31.42
CA TRP A 120 6.09 -4.87 -32.36
C TRP A 120 6.14 -4.24 -33.76
N ASP A 121 6.24 -5.10 -34.78
CA ASP A 121 6.19 -4.70 -36.19
C ASP A 121 4.77 -4.38 -36.69
N LYS A 122 3.78 -4.37 -35.79
CA LYS A 122 2.37 -4.15 -36.05
C LYS A 122 1.71 -3.33 -34.94
N ASN A 123 0.60 -2.68 -35.28
CA ASN A 123 -0.18 -1.86 -34.33
C ASN A 123 -1.46 -2.55 -33.82
N GLN A 124 -1.87 -3.64 -34.46
CA GLN A 124 -2.98 -4.48 -33.98
C GLN A 124 -2.38 -5.70 -33.29
N ILE A 125 -2.54 -5.77 -31.98
CA ILE A 125 -1.93 -6.78 -31.12
C ILE A 125 -3.04 -7.59 -30.49
N THR A 126 -2.92 -8.91 -30.57
CA THR A 126 -3.87 -9.81 -29.93
C THR A 126 -3.37 -10.24 -28.56
N TYR A 127 -4.27 -10.39 -27.61
CA TYR A 127 -3.92 -10.96 -26.31
C TYR A 127 -4.91 -12.07 -25.95
N ARG A 128 -4.45 -13.03 -25.15
CA ARG A 128 -5.28 -14.12 -24.65
C ARG A 128 -5.00 -14.35 -23.18
N ILE A 129 -6.07 -14.48 -22.40
CA ILE A 129 -5.99 -14.87 -21.00
C ILE A 129 -6.08 -16.40 -20.94
N ILE A 130 -5.01 -17.05 -20.48
CA ILE A 130 -4.91 -18.50 -20.32
C ILE A 130 -5.25 -18.92 -18.89
N GLY A 131 -4.82 -18.11 -17.91
CA GLY A 131 -5.03 -18.38 -16.49
C GLY A 131 -5.70 -17.22 -15.77
N TYR A 132 -6.32 -17.54 -14.64
CA TYR A 132 -7.01 -16.60 -13.76
C TYR A 132 -6.61 -16.85 -12.31
N THR A 133 -6.54 -15.78 -11.52
CA THR A 133 -6.40 -15.84 -10.06
C THR A 133 -7.70 -16.30 -9.37
N PRO A 134 -7.64 -16.96 -8.20
CA PRO A 134 -8.81 -17.20 -7.35
C PRO A 134 -9.31 -15.99 -6.57
N ASP A 135 -8.53 -14.93 -6.46
CA ASP A 135 -8.83 -13.76 -5.63
C ASP A 135 -9.91 -12.86 -6.21
N LEU A 136 -10.10 -12.91 -7.53
CA LEU A 136 -10.97 -12.01 -8.28
C LEU A 136 -11.86 -12.82 -9.20
N ASP A 137 -13.12 -12.39 -9.37
CA ASP A 137 -13.98 -12.99 -10.37
C ASP A 137 -13.46 -12.70 -11.79
N PRO A 138 -13.70 -13.61 -12.77
CA PRO A 138 -13.11 -13.46 -14.10
C PRO A 138 -13.47 -12.18 -14.83
N GLN A 139 -14.64 -11.58 -14.57
CA GLN A 139 -15.02 -10.33 -15.22
C GLN A 139 -14.16 -9.16 -14.70
N THR A 140 -13.82 -9.17 -13.41
CA THR A 140 -12.92 -8.18 -12.80
C THR A 140 -11.50 -8.32 -13.34
N VAL A 141 -11.02 -9.55 -13.50
CA VAL A 141 -9.71 -9.83 -14.12
C VAL A 141 -9.69 -9.35 -15.58
N ASP A 142 -10.70 -9.72 -16.36
CA ASP A 142 -10.85 -9.32 -17.76
C ASP A 142 -10.87 -7.79 -17.93
N ASP A 143 -11.63 -7.10 -17.08
CA ASP A 143 -11.71 -5.64 -17.04
C ASP A 143 -10.37 -5.00 -16.62
N ALA A 144 -9.72 -5.54 -15.59
CA ALA A 144 -8.44 -5.03 -15.11
C ALA A 144 -7.38 -5.07 -16.23
N PHE A 145 -7.29 -6.18 -16.97
CA PHE A 145 -6.38 -6.30 -18.12
C PHE A 145 -6.80 -5.38 -19.28
N ALA A 146 -8.09 -5.29 -19.60
CA ALA A 146 -8.56 -4.41 -20.65
C ALA A 146 -8.23 -2.93 -20.35
N ARG A 147 -8.45 -2.48 -19.11
CA ARG A 147 -8.06 -1.13 -18.66
C ARG A 147 -6.54 -0.95 -18.68
N ALA A 148 -5.76 -1.96 -18.30
CA ALA A 148 -4.31 -1.91 -18.35
C ALA A 148 -3.77 -1.77 -19.79
N PHE A 149 -4.38 -2.43 -20.77
CA PHE A 149 -4.06 -2.17 -22.19
C PHE A 149 -4.50 -0.78 -22.65
N GLN A 150 -5.65 -0.32 -22.16
CA GLN A 150 -6.19 0.99 -22.52
C GLN A 150 -5.20 2.12 -22.21
N VAL A 151 -4.52 2.04 -21.05
CA VAL A 151 -3.47 2.96 -20.62
C VAL A 151 -2.45 3.26 -21.73
N TRP A 152 -2.03 2.24 -22.48
CA TRP A 152 -1.08 2.38 -23.59
C TRP A 152 -1.75 2.80 -24.90
N SER A 153 -2.96 2.29 -25.17
CA SER A 153 -3.70 2.62 -26.40
C SER A 153 -4.24 4.05 -26.44
N ASP A 154 -4.42 4.69 -25.29
CA ASP A 154 -4.90 6.08 -25.19
C ASP A 154 -3.85 7.07 -25.72
N VAL A 155 -2.56 6.73 -25.61
CA VAL A 155 -1.44 7.61 -25.98
C VAL A 155 -0.68 7.16 -27.23
N THR A 156 -1.11 6.07 -27.89
CA THR A 156 -0.46 5.50 -29.08
C THR A 156 -1.47 5.04 -30.15
N PRO A 157 -1.02 4.72 -31.37
CA PRO A 157 -1.86 4.05 -32.38
C PRO A 157 -2.16 2.57 -32.11
N LEU A 158 -1.66 2.00 -31.01
CA LEU A 158 -1.79 0.58 -30.70
C LEU A 158 -3.25 0.24 -30.38
N ARG A 159 -3.70 -0.91 -30.89
CA ARG A 159 -5.02 -1.46 -30.64
C ARG A 159 -4.89 -2.90 -30.19
N PHE A 160 -5.48 -3.20 -29.04
CA PHE A 160 -5.44 -4.53 -28.44
C PHE A 160 -6.78 -5.24 -28.67
N SER A 161 -6.73 -6.53 -28.98
CA SER A 161 -7.93 -7.32 -29.24
C SER A 161 -7.81 -8.69 -28.59
N ARG A 162 -8.74 -9.00 -27.69
CA ARG A 162 -8.76 -10.29 -27.03
C ARG A 162 -9.17 -11.39 -28.01
N ILE A 163 -8.40 -12.47 -28.04
CA ILE A 163 -8.78 -13.73 -28.69
C ILE A 163 -8.95 -14.83 -27.65
N HIS A 164 -9.72 -15.87 -28.00
CA HIS A 164 -10.11 -16.94 -27.07
C HIS A 164 -9.61 -18.33 -27.49
N ASP A 165 -8.99 -18.42 -28.67
CA ASP A 165 -8.44 -19.66 -29.20
C ASP A 165 -7.16 -19.38 -29.99
N GLY A 166 -6.28 -20.38 -30.09
CA GLY A 166 -4.97 -20.25 -30.73
C GLY A 166 -3.95 -19.43 -29.92
N GLU A 167 -2.82 -19.17 -30.56
CA GLU A 167 -1.70 -18.38 -30.03
C GLU A 167 -1.95 -16.89 -30.29
N ALA A 168 -1.81 -16.06 -29.24
CA ALA A 168 -1.91 -14.61 -29.31
C ALA A 168 -0.51 -13.97 -29.32
N ASP A 169 -0.42 -12.66 -29.53
CA ASP A 169 0.85 -11.95 -29.37
C ASP A 169 1.27 -11.80 -27.92
N ILE A 170 0.29 -11.76 -27.01
CA ILE A 170 0.50 -11.66 -25.56
C ILE A 170 -0.34 -12.74 -24.89
N MET A 171 0.31 -13.76 -24.33
CA MET A 171 -0.33 -14.75 -23.49
C MET A 171 -0.24 -14.31 -22.02
N ILE A 172 -1.40 -14.23 -21.36
CA ILE A 172 -1.51 -13.80 -19.97
C ILE A 172 -1.79 -15.01 -19.10
N ASN A 173 -0.96 -15.24 -18.09
CA ASN A 173 -1.11 -16.37 -17.19
C ASN A 173 -0.74 -16.03 -15.73
N PHE A 174 -1.30 -16.81 -14.80
CA PHE A 174 -0.94 -16.79 -13.39
C PHE A 174 -0.15 -18.06 -13.07
N GLY A 175 0.97 -17.92 -12.40
CA GLY A 175 1.89 -19.03 -12.11
C GLY A 175 2.54 -18.86 -10.75
N ARG A 176 3.04 -19.95 -10.16
CA ARG A 176 3.72 -19.93 -8.86
C ARG A 176 5.12 -20.45 -9.04
N TRP A 177 6.09 -19.90 -8.30
CA TRP A 177 7.48 -20.37 -8.32
C TRP A 177 7.95 -20.61 -9.77
N GLU A 178 8.46 -21.80 -10.07
CA GLU A 178 8.74 -22.23 -11.44
C GLU A 178 7.43 -22.51 -12.20
N HIS A 179 7.16 -21.68 -13.20
CA HIS A 179 5.92 -21.71 -13.98
C HIS A 179 6.16 -21.99 -15.48
N GLY A 180 7.34 -22.51 -15.84
CA GLY A 180 7.58 -23.14 -17.14
C GLY A 180 8.42 -22.33 -18.13
N ASP A 181 8.95 -21.19 -17.71
CA ASP A 181 9.82 -20.32 -18.52
C ASP A 181 11.26 -20.23 -17.98
N GLY A 182 11.57 -20.86 -16.83
CA GLY A 182 12.89 -20.84 -16.20
C GLY A 182 13.18 -19.58 -15.36
N TYR A 183 12.20 -18.70 -15.16
CA TYR A 183 12.28 -17.51 -14.32
C TYR A 183 11.33 -17.65 -13.13
N PRO A 184 11.74 -18.35 -12.06
CA PRO A 184 10.82 -18.66 -10.97
C PRO A 184 10.46 -17.43 -10.12
N PHE A 185 9.20 -17.34 -9.71
CA PHE A 185 8.74 -16.44 -8.64
C PHE A 185 9.23 -16.89 -7.25
N ASP A 186 8.96 -16.09 -6.22
CA ASP A 186 9.45 -16.30 -4.86
C ASP A 186 8.35 -16.45 -3.77
N GLY A 187 7.09 -16.59 -4.19
CA GLY A 187 5.94 -16.75 -3.30
C GLY A 187 5.35 -15.40 -2.91
N LYS A 188 4.61 -15.32 -1.79
CA LYS A 188 3.93 -14.08 -1.38
C LYS A 188 4.89 -12.92 -1.08
N ASP A 189 4.55 -11.75 -1.62
CA ASP A 189 5.32 -10.51 -1.71
C ASP A 189 6.62 -10.68 -2.50
N GLY A 190 7.40 -9.61 -2.69
CA GLY A 190 8.65 -9.69 -3.44
C GLY A 190 8.39 -9.52 -4.94
N LEU A 191 8.45 -10.61 -5.72
CA LEU A 191 8.23 -10.56 -7.17
C LEU A 191 6.75 -10.69 -7.52
N LEU A 192 6.16 -9.62 -8.05
CA LEU A 192 4.73 -9.61 -8.33
C LEU A 192 4.35 -10.26 -9.67
N ALA A 193 5.15 -10.00 -10.70
CA ALA A 193 4.88 -10.39 -12.08
C ALA A 193 6.13 -10.19 -12.94
N HIS A 194 6.17 -10.76 -14.14
CA HIS A 194 7.12 -10.36 -15.18
C HIS A 194 6.49 -10.49 -16.55
N ALA A 195 7.05 -9.77 -17.52
CA ALA A 195 6.70 -9.94 -18.92
C ALA A 195 7.92 -9.89 -19.82
N PHE A 196 7.87 -10.65 -20.92
CA PHE A 196 8.91 -10.65 -21.94
C PHE A 196 8.69 -9.51 -22.94
N ALA A 197 9.79 -8.96 -23.44
CA ALA A 197 9.77 -7.99 -24.51
C ALA A 197 9.17 -8.57 -25.82
N PRO A 198 8.69 -7.72 -26.76
CA PRO A 198 8.12 -8.14 -28.04
C PRO A 198 8.98 -9.16 -28.80
N GLY A 199 8.38 -10.26 -29.24
CA GLY A 199 9.07 -11.30 -29.98
C GLY A 199 8.18 -12.50 -30.36
N PRO A 200 8.70 -13.48 -31.11
CA PRO A 200 7.98 -14.71 -31.40
C PRO A 200 7.95 -15.67 -30.19
N GLY A 201 6.97 -16.56 -30.13
CA GLY A 201 6.83 -17.53 -29.05
C GLY A 201 6.48 -16.82 -27.73
N VAL A 202 7.33 -16.95 -26.72
CA VAL A 202 7.11 -16.33 -25.39
C VAL A 202 7.27 -14.80 -25.37
N GLY A 203 7.66 -14.17 -26.49
CA GLY A 203 7.86 -12.73 -26.56
C GLY A 203 6.54 -11.97 -26.44
N GLY A 204 6.41 -11.11 -25.44
CA GLY A 204 5.17 -10.41 -25.10
C GLY A 204 4.38 -11.06 -23.96
N ASP A 205 4.63 -12.33 -23.65
CA ASP A 205 3.90 -13.05 -22.60
C ASP A 205 4.07 -12.37 -21.24
N SER A 206 2.99 -12.33 -20.48
CA SER A 206 2.90 -11.66 -19.18
C SER A 206 2.44 -12.64 -18.11
N HIS A 207 3.29 -12.86 -17.11
CA HIS A 207 3.10 -13.80 -16.02
C HIS A 207 2.93 -13.08 -14.69
N PHE A 208 1.95 -13.48 -13.90
CA PHE A 208 1.62 -12.89 -12.61
C PHE A 208 1.77 -13.95 -11.51
N ASP A 209 2.35 -13.60 -10.36
CA ASP A 209 2.55 -14.56 -9.28
C ASP A 209 1.20 -14.92 -8.60
N ASP A 210 0.81 -16.18 -8.67
CA ASP A 210 -0.45 -16.71 -8.12
C ASP A 210 -0.36 -17.00 -6.60
N ASP A 211 0.80 -16.81 -5.96
CA ASP A 211 0.92 -16.80 -4.50
C ASP A 211 0.65 -15.40 -3.89
N GLU A 212 0.45 -14.39 -4.74
CA GLU A 212 0.03 -13.05 -4.32
C GLU A 212 -1.47 -12.92 -4.08
N LEU A 213 -1.85 -11.96 -3.22
CA LEU A 213 -3.25 -11.55 -3.09
C LEU A 213 -3.55 -10.47 -4.14
N TRP A 214 -4.19 -10.86 -5.23
CA TRP A 214 -4.59 -9.94 -6.28
C TRP A 214 -5.86 -9.17 -5.91
N THR A 215 -5.76 -7.84 -5.92
CA THR A 215 -6.85 -6.95 -5.56
C THR A 215 -7.01 -5.85 -6.60
N LEU A 216 -7.86 -4.86 -6.31
CA LEU A 216 -7.86 -3.59 -7.05
C LEU A 216 -6.94 -2.53 -6.40
N GLY A 217 -6.22 -2.90 -5.33
CA GLY A 217 -5.20 -2.11 -4.63
C GLY A 217 -5.59 -1.60 -3.23
N GLU A 218 -6.85 -1.79 -2.82
CA GLU A 218 -7.39 -1.32 -1.52
C GLU A 218 -7.89 -2.48 -0.65
N GLY A 219 -7.21 -3.62 -0.68
CA GLY A 219 -7.59 -4.84 0.04
C GLY A 219 -8.46 -5.77 -0.77
N GLN A 220 -8.79 -6.90 -0.14
CA GLN A 220 -9.51 -8.01 -0.77
C GLN A 220 -10.79 -7.55 -1.46
N VAL A 221 -10.98 -7.99 -2.69
CA VAL A 221 -12.19 -7.74 -3.49
C VAL A 221 -12.94 -9.05 -3.57
N VAL A 222 -14.22 -9.04 -3.21
CA VAL A 222 -15.08 -10.23 -3.30
C VAL A 222 -16.37 -9.85 -3.99
N ARG A 223 -16.70 -10.50 -5.11
CA ARG A 223 -17.96 -10.22 -5.82
C ARG A 223 -19.08 -11.11 -5.30
N VAL A 224 -20.07 -10.49 -4.66
CA VAL A 224 -21.12 -11.24 -3.98
C VAL A 224 -22.03 -11.99 -4.95
N LYS A 225 -22.51 -13.15 -4.50
CA LYS A 225 -23.48 -14.00 -5.20
C LYS A 225 -24.78 -14.07 -4.42
N TYR A 226 -25.89 -14.09 -5.13
CA TYR A 226 -27.24 -14.12 -4.57
C TYR A 226 -27.47 -12.97 -3.57
N GLY A 227 -28.43 -13.14 -2.65
CA GLY A 227 -28.83 -12.09 -1.72
C GLY A 227 -29.61 -10.97 -2.40
N ASN A 228 -29.65 -9.79 -1.77
CA ASN A 228 -30.36 -8.62 -2.29
C ASN A 228 -29.42 -7.62 -2.98
N ALA A 229 -28.17 -7.98 -3.18
CA ALA A 229 -27.14 -7.17 -3.82
C ALA A 229 -26.22 -8.00 -4.73
N ASP A 230 -26.74 -9.05 -5.36
CA ASP A 230 -26.00 -9.90 -6.32
C ASP A 230 -25.27 -9.05 -7.37
N GLY A 231 -24.00 -9.38 -7.60
CA GLY A 231 -23.15 -8.70 -8.59
C GLY A 231 -22.37 -7.49 -8.07
N GLU A 232 -22.68 -6.98 -6.87
CA GLU A 232 -21.89 -5.95 -6.19
C GLU A 232 -20.61 -6.53 -5.55
N TYR A 233 -19.72 -5.66 -5.07
CA TYR A 233 -18.57 -6.08 -4.26
C TYR A 233 -18.86 -5.98 -2.76
N CYS A 234 -18.25 -6.87 -1.98
CA CYS A 234 -18.17 -6.71 -0.53
C CYS A 234 -17.54 -5.37 -0.17
N LYS A 235 -18.13 -4.67 0.80
CA LYS A 235 -17.58 -3.42 1.30
C LYS A 235 -16.76 -3.69 2.56
N PHE A 236 -15.45 -3.88 2.41
CA PHE A 236 -14.57 -3.99 3.57
C PHE A 236 -13.98 -2.63 3.99
N PRO A 237 -13.85 -2.35 5.30
CA PRO A 237 -14.58 -3.03 6.37
C PRO A 237 -16.10 -2.74 6.31
N PHE A 238 -16.93 -3.67 6.78
CA PHE A 238 -18.34 -3.41 7.09
C PHE A 238 -18.63 -3.64 8.57
N ARG A 239 -19.68 -3.01 9.08
CA ARG A 239 -20.15 -3.09 10.45
C ARG A 239 -21.43 -3.90 10.52
N PHE A 240 -21.44 -4.89 11.40
CA PHE A 240 -22.59 -5.73 11.73
C PHE A 240 -22.60 -6.02 13.23
N ASN A 241 -23.75 -5.83 13.91
CA ASN A 241 -23.90 -6.07 15.34
C ASN A 241 -22.82 -5.38 16.20
N GLY A 242 -22.40 -4.18 15.81
CA GLY A 242 -21.38 -3.41 16.52
C GLY A 242 -19.93 -3.87 16.32
N LYS A 243 -19.68 -4.96 15.57
CA LYS A 243 -18.33 -5.43 15.19
C LYS A 243 -18.02 -5.10 13.74
N GLU A 244 -16.74 -4.84 13.44
CA GLU A 244 -16.25 -4.65 12.08
C GLU A 244 -15.67 -5.94 11.51
N TYR A 245 -15.90 -6.15 10.23
CA TYR A 245 -15.45 -7.30 9.46
C TYR A 245 -14.69 -6.80 8.24
N THR A 246 -13.45 -7.28 8.08
CA THR A 246 -12.54 -6.95 6.97
C THR A 246 -12.42 -8.09 5.95
N SER A 247 -13.18 -9.16 6.15
CA SER A 247 -13.33 -10.30 5.24
C SER A 247 -14.74 -10.88 5.39
N CYS A 248 -15.09 -11.83 4.54
CA CYS A 248 -16.36 -12.54 4.63
C CYS A 248 -16.50 -13.32 5.94
N THR A 249 -17.72 -13.46 6.43
CA THR A 249 -18.00 -14.16 7.69
C THR A 249 -19.28 -14.98 7.58
N ASP A 250 -19.36 -16.05 8.37
CA ASP A 250 -20.59 -16.81 8.63
C ASP A 250 -21.34 -16.29 9.88
N THR A 251 -20.82 -15.26 10.54
CA THR A 251 -21.42 -14.73 11.78
C THR A 251 -22.88 -14.37 11.57
N GLY A 252 -23.76 -14.84 12.47
CA GLY A 252 -25.20 -14.62 12.37
C GLY A 252 -25.94 -15.63 11.50
N ARG A 253 -25.23 -16.58 10.89
CA ARG A 253 -25.81 -17.71 10.15
C ARG A 253 -25.57 -19.03 10.87
N SER A 254 -26.43 -20.01 10.59
CA SER A 254 -26.34 -21.38 11.13
C SER A 254 -26.01 -22.43 10.08
N ASP A 255 -26.05 -22.06 8.80
CA ASP A 255 -25.78 -22.93 7.65
C ASP A 255 -24.30 -22.90 7.21
N GLY A 256 -23.46 -22.11 7.88
CA GLY A 256 -22.02 -22.00 7.61
C GLY A 256 -21.67 -21.21 6.33
N PHE A 257 -22.67 -20.61 5.66
CA PHE A 257 -22.41 -19.84 4.45
C PHE A 257 -21.73 -18.51 4.78
N LEU A 258 -20.68 -18.20 4.03
CA LEU A 258 -19.99 -16.92 4.11
C LEU A 258 -20.82 -15.82 3.44
N TRP A 259 -20.90 -14.67 4.09
CA TRP A 259 -21.58 -13.48 3.57
C TRP A 259 -20.80 -12.21 3.94
N CYS A 260 -21.14 -11.13 3.25
CA CYS A 260 -20.63 -9.79 3.55
C CYS A 260 -21.69 -8.73 3.24
N SER A 261 -21.56 -7.56 3.85
CA SER A 261 -22.35 -6.38 3.49
C SER A 261 -21.75 -5.68 2.27
N THR A 262 -22.61 -5.13 1.40
CA THR A 262 -22.17 -4.29 0.26
C THR A 262 -22.11 -2.80 0.61
N THR A 263 -22.44 -2.45 1.86
CA THR A 263 -22.24 -1.12 2.43
C THR A 263 -21.55 -1.19 3.78
N TYR A 264 -21.02 -0.05 4.24
CA TYR A 264 -20.32 0.01 5.53
C TYR A 264 -21.25 -0.31 6.72
N ASN A 265 -22.50 0.15 6.74
CA ASN A 265 -23.40 -0.02 7.89
C ASN A 265 -24.54 -0.97 7.55
N PHE A 266 -24.32 -2.28 7.76
CA PHE A 266 -25.33 -3.30 7.47
C PHE A 266 -26.61 -3.10 8.28
N ASP A 267 -26.49 -2.73 9.55
CA ASP A 267 -27.63 -2.53 10.46
C ASP A 267 -28.58 -1.41 9.99
N LYS A 268 -28.09 -0.50 9.13
CA LYS A 268 -28.87 0.58 8.52
C LYS A 268 -29.36 0.24 7.11
N ASP A 269 -28.47 -0.27 6.27
CA ASP A 269 -28.71 -0.38 4.82
C ASP A 269 -29.25 -1.76 4.40
N GLY A 270 -28.91 -2.81 5.14
CA GLY A 270 -29.41 -4.18 4.94
C GLY A 270 -29.04 -4.85 3.61
N LYS A 271 -28.06 -4.34 2.88
CA LYS A 271 -27.61 -4.90 1.60
C LYS A 271 -26.47 -5.91 1.79
N TYR A 272 -26.64 -7.12 1.27
CA TYR A 272 -25.66 -8.19 1.39
C TYR A 272 -25.74 -9.18 0.23
N GLY A 273 -24.70 -10.01 0.11
CA GLY A 273 -24.73 -11.24 -0.65
C GLY A 273 -23.77 -12.26 -0.07
N PHE A 274 -23.74 -13.44 -0.69
CA PHE A 274 -22.91 -14.56 -0.26
C PHE A 274 -21.55 -14.51 -0.95
N CYS A 275 -20.51 -14.85 -0.19
CA CYS A 275 -19.16 -14.86 -0.72
C CYS A 275 -18.87 -16.20 -1.42
N PRO A 276 -18.34 -16.19 -2.66
CA PRO A 276 -17.96 -17.40 -3.38
C PRO A 276 -16.97 -18.26 -2.61
N HIS A 277 -17.26 -19.55 -2.48
CA HIS A 277 -16.31 -20.52 -1.95
C HIS A 277 -16.74 -21.92 -2.41
N GLU A 278 -15.83 -22.66 -3.04
CA GLU A 278 -16.12 -23.95 -3.68
C GLU A 278 -16.58 -25.05 -2.70
N ALA A 279 -16.14 -24.97 -1.44
CA ALA A 279 -16.63 -25.84 -0.35
C ALA A 279 -18.08 -25.55 0.07
N LEU A 280 -18.65 -24.40 -0.30
CA LEU A 280 -20.02 -24.00 0.04
C LEU A 280 -20.97 -24.17 -1.15
N PHE A 281 -20.58 -23.66 -2.31
CA PHE A 281 -21.37 -23.75 -3.54
C PHE A 281 -20.49 -23.58 -4.78
N THR A 282 -20.99 -24.04 -5.91
CA THR A 282 -20.37 -23.83 -7.24
C THR A 282 -21.26 -22.99 -8.14
N MET A 283 -20.69 -22.49 -9.25
CA MET A 283 -21.43 -21.70 -10.24
C MET A 283 -21.61 -22.48 -11.54
N GLY A 284 -22.78 -22.35 -12.17
CA GLY A 284 -23.07 -22.97 -13.47
C GLY A 284 -22.92 -24.50 -13.45
N GLY A 285 -22.39 -25.04 -14.56
CA GLY A 285 -22.24 -26.50 -14.73
C GLY A 285 -23.59 -27.22 -14.73
N ASN A 286 -23.61 -28.44 -14.21
CA ASN A 286 -24.81 -29.27 -14.10
C ASN A 286 -25.03 -29.81 -12.66
N ALA A 287 -24.32 -29.23 -11.69
CA ALA A 287 -24.39 -29.57 -10.28
C ALA A 287 -25.40 -28.74 -9.50
N ASP A 288 -26.13 -27.82 -10.15
CA ASP A 288 -27.21 -27.02 -9.52
C ASP A 288 -26.76 -26.29 -8.24
N GLY A 289 -25.52 -25.76 -8.24
CA GLY A 289 -24.94 -25.01 -7.13
C GLY A 289 -24.39 -25.86 -5.98
N GLN A 290 -24.35 -27.19 -6.11
CA GLN A 290 -23.75 -28.06 -5.08
C GLN A 290 -22.26 -27.74 -4.87
N PRO A 291 -21.74 -27.88 -3.65
CA PRO A 291 -20.32 -27.68 -3.36
C PRO A 291 -19.45 -28.73 -4.08
N CYS A 292 -18.18 -28.39 -4.26
CA CYS A 292 -17.18 -29.33 -4.70
C CYS A 292 -17.03 -30.48 -3.68
N LYS A 293 -16.72 -31.66 -4.19
CA LYS A 293 -16.42 -32.82 -3.36
C LYS A 293 -14.92 -33.07 -3.42
N PHE A 294 -14.19 -32.74 -2.36
CA PHE A 294 -12.76 -33.00 -2.28
C PHE A 294 -12.44 -34.27 -1.46
N PRO A 295 -11.52 -35.12 -1.93
CA PRO A 295 -11.00 -35.12 -3.30
C PRO A 295 -12.02 -35.66 -4.32
N PHE A 296 -11.91 -35.27 -5.60
CA PHE A 296 -12.68 -35.88 -6.71
C PHE A 296 -11.76 -36.50 -7.77
N ARG A 297 -12.20 -37.58 -8.40
CA ARG A 297 -11.45 -38.27 -9.46
C ARG A 297 -11.82 -37.78 -10.85
N PHE A 298 -10.82 -37.45 -11.66
CA PHE A 298 -10.93 -37.13 -13.10
C PHE A 298 -9.76 -37.73 -13.89
N GLN A 299 -10.06 -38.52 -14.92
CA GLN A 299 -9.08 -39.20 -15.79
C GLN A 299 -7.97 -39.97 -15.05
N GLY A 300 -8.32 -40.56 -13.90
CA GLY A 300 -7.37 -41.33 -13.09
C GLY A 300 -6.56 -40.51 -12.08
N THR A 301 -6.66 -39.19 -12.10
CA THR A 301 -6.05 -38.29 -11.10
C THR A 301 -7.09 -37.88 -10.05
N SER A 302 -6.66 -37.77 -8.79
CA SER A 302 -7.49 -37.29 -7.68
C SER A 302 -7.13 -35.84 -7.39
N TYR A 303 -8.10 -34.95 -7.49
CA TYR A 303 -7.94 -33.50 -7.28
C TYR A 303 -8.53 -33.11 -5.93
N ASP A 304 -7.76 -32.37 -5.12
CA ASP A 304 -8.18 -31.88 -3.80
C ASP A 304 -8.54 -30.38 -3.81
N SER A 305 -8.54 -29.78 -5.00
CA SER A 305 -8.93 -28.39 -5.27
C SER A 305 -9.54 -28.29 -6.66
N CYS A 306 -10.14 -27.14 -6.99
CA CYS A 306 -10.60 -26.90 -8.36
C CYS A 306 -9.41 -26.84 -9.32
N THR A 307 -9.58 -27.35 -10.54
CA THR A 307 -8.53 -27.43 -11.56
C THR A 307 -8.97 -26.80 -12.87
N THR A 308 -8.02 -26.47 -13.74
CA THR A 308 -8.26 -26.08 -15.14
C THR A 308 -8.02 -27.24 -16.10
N GLU A 309 -7.64 -28.42 -15.61
CA GLU A 309 -7.35 -29.59 -16.44
C GLU A 309 -8.51 -29.90 -17.41
N GLY A 310 -8.17 -30.15 -18.67
CA GLY A 310 -9.15 -30.41 -19.73
C GLY A 310 -9.90 -29.17 -20.24
N ARG A 311 -9.50 -27.96 -19.82
CA ARG A 311 -10.07 -26.68 -20.29
C ARG A 311 -9.02 -25.78 -20.92
N THR A 312 -9.46 -24.91 -21.83
CA THR A 312 -8.62 -23.94 -22.55
C THR A 312 -9.00 -22.48 -22.26
N ASP A 313 -10.09 -22.28 -21.52
CA ASP A 313 -10.62 -20.97 -21.13
C ASP A 313 -10.08 -20.49 -19.77
N GLY A 314 -9.25 -21.30 -19.10
CA GLY A 314 -8.66 -20.97 -17.80
C GLY A 314 -9.63 -21.02 -16.62
N TYR A 315 -10.88 -21.44 -16.82
CA TYR A 315 -11.86 -21.48 -15.72
C TYR A 315 -11.65 -22.69 -14.82
N ARG A 316 -11.49 -22.43 -13.51
CA ARG A 316 -11.41 -23.49 -12.51
C ARG A 316 -12.75 -24.21 -12.39
N TRP A 317 -12.70 -25.53 -12.33
CA TRP A 317 -13.85 -26.40 -12.17
C TRP A 317 -13.54 -27.56 -11.22
N CYS A 318 -14.58 -28.19 -10.68
CA CYS A 318 -14.45 -29.35 -9.80
C CYS A 318 -15.53 -30.39 -10.06
N GLY A 319 -15.27 -31.64 -9.66
CA GLY A 319 -16.30 -32.63 -9.45
C GLY A 319 -17.11 -32.30 -8.19
N THR A 320 -18.44 -32.35 -8.29
CA THR A 320 -19.33 -32.24 -7.12
C THR A 320 -19.72 -33.62 -6.57
N THR A 321 -19.06 -34.67 -7.05
CA THR A 321 -19.09 -36.04 -6.52
C THR A 321 -17.67 -36.58 -6.47
N GLU A 322 -17.45 -37.69 -5.74
CA GLU A 322 -16.12 -38.30 -5.57
C GLU A 322 -15.50 -38.82 -6.89
N ASP A 323 -16.33 -39.11 -7.89
CA ASP A 323 -15.89 -39.63 -9.18
C ASP A 323 -16.62 -38.89 -10.31
N TYR A 324 -15.94 -37.89 -10.88
CA TYR A 324 -16.48 -37.09 -11.97
C TYR A 324 -16.65 -37.93 -13.24
N ASP A 325 -15.73 -38.85 -13.54
CA ASP A 325 -15.78 -39.68 -14.75
C ASP A 325 -17.05 -40.54 -14.77
N ARG A 326 -17.47 -41.05 -13.60
CA ARG A 326 -18.70 -41.83 -13.42
C ARG A 326 -19.96 -40.97 -13.45
N ASP A 327 -20.03 -39.95 -12.60
CA ASP A 327 -21.29 -39.24 -12.32
C ASP A 327 -21.50 -38.02 -13.23
N LYS A 328 -20.41 -37.49 -13.82
CA LYS A 328 -20.39 -36.33 -14.72
C LYS A 328 -21.04 -35.08 -14.13
N LYS A 329 -21.00 -34.94 -12.80
CA LYS A 329 -21.54 -33.82 -12.05
C LYS A 329 -20.43 -32.84 -11.71
N TYR A 330 -20.58 -31.59 -12.15
CA TYR A 330 -19.56 -30.56 -11.99
C TYR A 330 -20.15 -29.16 -11.87
N GLY A 331 -19.35 -28.27 -11.28
CA GLY A 331 -19.58 -26.84 -11.22
C GLY A 331 -18.27 -26.07 -11.35
N PHE A 332 -18.38 -24.76 -11.57
CA PHE A 332 -17.24 -23.86 -11.69
C PHE A 332 -16.91 -23.16 -10.37
N CYS A 333 -15.64 -22.84 -10.20
CA CYS A 333 -15.08 -22.15 -9.04
C CYS A 333 -14.52 -20.79 -9.49
N PRO A 334 -15.37 -19.78 -9.80
CA PRO A 334 -14.92 -18.55 -10.45
C PRO A 334 -14.04 -17.68 -9.54
N GLU A 335 -14.25 -17.76 -8.23
CA GLU A 335 -13.63 -16.90 -7.22
C GLU A 335 -13.69 -17.64 -5.89
N THR A 336 -12.70 -17.43 -5.02
CA THR A 336 -12.63 -18.05 -3.69
C THR A 336 -12.40 -16.94 -2.67
N ALA A 337 -13.42 -16.67 -1.85
CA ALA A 337 -13.34 -15.69 -0.77
C ALA A 337 -12.43 -16.20 0.35
N MET A 338 -11.14 -15.91 0.22
CA MET A 338 -10.13 -16.31 1.19
C MET A 338 -10.28 -15.51 2.49
N SER A 339 -10.31 -16.19 3.63
CA SER A 339 -10.27 -15.54 4.93
C SER A 339 -8.86 -15.46 5.52
N THR A 340 -7.94 -16.26 4.99
CA THR A 340 -6.50 -16.17 5.21
C THR A 340 -5.75 -16.33 3.89
N VAL A 341 -4.52 -15.82 3.79
CA VAL A 341 -3.65 -15.96 2.61
C VAL A 341 -2.40 -16.75 3.01
N GLY A 342 -1.94 -17.66 2.15
CA GLY A 342 -0.77 -18.51 2.43
C GLY A 342 -0.92 -19.34 3.72
N GLY A 343 0.20 -19.53 4.43
CA GLY A 343 0.24 -20.37 5.63
C GLY A 343 -0.01 -21.85 5.32
N ASN A 344 -0.65 -22.57 6.22
CA ASN A 344 -0.90 -24.01 6.09
C ASN A 344 -2.38 -24.39 6.26
N SER A 345 -3.25 -23.40 6.12
CA SER A 345 -4.69 -23.49 6.33
C SER A 345 -5.52 -23.25 5.07
N GLU A 346 -4.89 -23.11 3.91
CA GLU A 346 -5.54 -23.13 2.59
C GLU A 346 -6.76 -22.19 2.51
N GLY A 347 -6.62 -20.97 3.03
CA GLY A 347 -7.68 -19.96 2.99
C GLY A 347 -8.71 -20.03 4.12
N ALA A 348 -8.64 -21.02 5.01
CA ALA A 348 -9.58 -21.19 6.11
C ALA A 348 -9.67 -19.94 7.00
N PRO A 349 -10.84 -19.65 7.59
CA PRO A 349 -11.04 -18.45 8.38
C PRO A 349 -10.28 -18.43 9.70
N CYS A 350 -9.88 -17.23 10.10
CA CYS A 350 -9.35 -16.98 11.43
C CYS A 350 -10.39 -17.36 12.50
N VAL A 351 -9.94 -18.00 13.57
CA VAL A 351 -10.77 -18.28 14.74
C VAL A 351 -10.43 -17.28 15.84
N PHE A 352 -11.41 -16.51 16.30
CA PHE A 352 -11.23 -15.55 17.39
C PHE A 352 -12.17 -15.84 18.57
N PRO A 353 -11.67 -15.83 19.82
CA PRO A 353 -10.27 -15.72 20.20
C PRO A 353 -9.47 -17.01 19.90
N PHE A 354 -8.19 -16.88 19.55
CA PHE A 354 -7.25 -18.01 19.52
C PHE A 354 -6.15 -17.87 20.56
N THR A 355 -5.58 -19.01 20.98
CA THR A 355 -4.43 -19.05 21.90
C THR A 355 -3.13 -19.25 21.14
N PHE A 356 -2.12 -18.43 21.43
CA PHE A 356 -0.76 -18.52 20.89
C PHE A 356 0.27 -18.18 21.97
N LEU A 357 1.21 -19.10 22.22
CA LEU A 357 2.21 -19.03 23.29
C LEU A 357 1.57 -18.68 24.65
N GLY A 358 0.43 -19.31 24.93
CA GLY A 358 -0.36 -19.09 26.16
C GLY A 358 -1.11 -17.76 26.25
N ASN A 359 -1.01 -16.87 25.25
CA ASN A 359 -1.75 -15.60 25.20
C ASN A 359 -2.97 -15.73 24.29
N LYS A 360 -4.09 -15.09 24.67
CA LYS A 360 -5.29 -15.02 23.83
C LYS A 360 -5.23 -13.82 22.91
N HIS A 361 -5.57 -14.04 21.64
CA HIS A 361 -5.64 -13.02 20.60
C HIS A 361 -7.07 -12.94 20.05
N GLU A 362 -7.61 -11.72 19.99
CA GLU A 362 -8.96 -11.44 19.46
C GLU A 362 -8.94 -10.79 18.07
N SER A 363 -7.73 -10.55 17.54
CA SER A 363 -7.46 -9.99 16.23
C SER A 363 -6.18 -10.59 15.66
N CYS A 364 -5.93 -10.37 14.37
CA CYS A 364 -4.66 -10.69 13.75
C CYS A 364 -3.50 -10.05 14.51
N THR A 365 -2.36 -10.73 14.56
CA THR A 365 -1.18 -10.29 15.31
C THR A 365 0.09 -10.56 14.51
N SER A 366 1.15 -9.82 14.81
CA SER A 366 2.51 -10.12 14.33
C SER A 366 3.33 -10.90 15.35
N ALA A 367 2.72 -11.33 16.46
CA ALA A 367 3.40 -12.10 17.51
C ALA A 367 4.07 -13.35 16.92
N GLY A 368 5.35 -13.58 17.25
CA GLY A 368 6.12 -14.68 16.68
C GLY A 368 6.87 -14.34 15.40
N ARG A 369 6.60 -13.20 14.75
CA ARG A 369 7.20 -12.80 13.47
C ARG A 369 8.11 -11.58 13.61
N SER A 370 9.15 -11.51 12.78
CA SER A 370 10.09 -10.37 12.71
C SER A 370 9.86 -9.47 11.48
N ASP A 371 9.05 -9.90 10.54
CA ASP A 371 8.72 -9.18 9.30
C ASP A 371 7.52 -8.23 9.45
N GLY A 372 6.84 -8.26 10.61
CA GLY A 372 5.67 -7.44 10.88
C GLY A 372 4.38 -7.92 10.21
N LYS A 373 4.41 -9.02 9.43
CA LYS A 373 3.22 -9.54 8.75
C LYS A 373 2.17 -9.99 9.78
N LEU A 374 0.90 -9.65 9.53
CA LEU A 374 -0.20 -10.00 10.41
C LEU A 374 -0.73 -11.39 10.07
N TRP A 375 -0.92 -12.22 11.09
CA TRP A 375 -1.43 -13.57 10.94
C TRP A 375 -2.47 -13.91 12.02
N CYS A 376 -3.21 -14.99 11.80
CA CYS A 376 -4.14 -15.55 12.76
C CYS A 376 -4.11 -17.08 12.77
N ALA A 377 -4.51 -17.68 13.89
CA ALA A 377 -4.78 -19.11 13.90
C ALA A 377 -6.13 -19.39 13.24
N THR A 378 -6.23 -20.50 12.52
CA THR A 378 -7.50 -20.99 11.95
C THR A 378 -8.16 -22.05 12.83
N THR A 379 -7.69 -22.18 14.08
CA THR A 379 -8.29 -22.98 15.14
C THR A 379 -8.25 -22.19 16.45
N SER A 380 -8.97 -22.64 17.48
CA SER A 380 -9.04 -21.95 18.78
C SER A 380 -7.72 -22.00 19.56
N ASN A 381 -6.80 -22.92 19.22
CA ASN A 381 -5.49 -23.02 19.85
C ASN A 381 -4.38 -23.36 18.84
N TYR A 382 -3.55 -22.37 18.52
CA TYR A 382 -2.38 -22.59 17.67
C TYR A 382 -1.33 -23.48 18.33
N ASP A 383 -1.17 -23.39 19.65
CA ASP A 383 -0.12 -24.14 20.35
C ASP A 383 -0.28 -25.65 20.16
N ASP A 384 -1.54 -26.11 20.07
CA ASP A 384 -1.95 -27.49 19.87
C ASP A 384 -1.97 -27.87 18.37
N ASP A 385 -2.69 -27.09 17.55
CA ASP A 385 -3.02 -27.51 16.17
C ASP A 385 -2.01 -27.04 15.12
N ARG A 386 -1.25 -25.97 15.40
CA ARG A 386 -0.27 -25.37 14.49
C ARG A 386 -0.84 -24.96 13.13
N LYS A 387 -2.14 -24.64 13.07
CA LYS A 387 -2.87 -24.22 11.88
C LYS A 387 -3.03 -22.70 11.83
N TRP A 388 -2.58 -22.08 10.75
CA TRP A 388 -2.50 -20.63 10.62
C TRP A 388 -2.51 -20.16 9.17
N GLY A 389 -2.83 -18.89 8.98
CA GLY A 389 -2.63 -18.18 7.72
C GLY A 389 -2.43 -16.69 7.94
N PHE A 390 -1.95 -15.99 6.92
CA PHE A 390 -1.84 -14.54 6.96
C PHE A 390 -3.23 -13.92 6.90
N CYS A 391 -3.45 -12.86 7.65
CA CYS A 391 -4.65 -12.06 7.46
C CYS A 391 -4.50 -11.27 6.16
N PRO A 392 -5.55 -11.17 5.33
CA PRO A 392 -5.49 -10.39 4.09
C PRO A 392 -4.98 -8.97 4.34
N ASP A 393 -3.97 -8.58 3.57
CA ASP A 393 -3.44 -7.23 3.52
C ASP A 393 -4.12 -6.41 2.40
N GLN A 394 -3.50 -5.32 1.95
CA GLN A 394 -4.05 -4.53 0.84
C GLN A 394 -3.96 -5.27 -0.51
N GLY A 395 -3.10 -6.30 -0.61
CA GLY A 395 -2.74 -6.96 -1.84
C GLY A 395 -2.16 -6.00 -2.89
N TYR A 396 -2.12 -6.49 -4.13
CA TYR A 396 -1.58 -5.77 -5.27
C TYR A 396 -2.65 -5.52 -6.33
N SER A 397 -2.73 -4.28 -6.82
CA SER A 397 -3.69 -3.93 -7.86
C SER A 397 -3.34 -4.64 -9.16
N LEU A 398 -4.15 -5.62 -9.57
CA LEU A 398 -3.94 -6.32 -10.84
C LEU A 398 -3.90 -5.35 -12.02
N PHE A 399 -4.70 -4.28 -11.96
CA PHE A 399 -4.69 -3.21 -12.96
C PHE A 399 -3.33 -2.52 -13.08
N LEU A 400 -2.72 -2.11 -11.96
CA LEU A 400 -1.44 -1.38 -11.99
C LEU A 400 -0.29 -2.28 -12.40
N VAL A 401 -0.21 -3.48 -11.82
CA VAL A 401 0.84 -4.45 -12.16
C VAL A 401 0.72 -4.86 -13.62
N ALA A 402 -0.49 -5.17 -14.10
CA ALA A 402 -0.67 -5.49 -15.51
C ALA A 402 -0.35 -4.33 -16.44
N ALA A 403 -0.69 -3.08 -16.08
CA ALA A 403 -0.33 -1.94 -16.90
C ALA A 403 1.20 -1.83 -17.05
N HIS A 404 1.95 -2.07 -15.98
CA HIS A 404 3.42 -2.12 -16.00
C HIS A 404 3.94 -3.27 -16.88
N GLU A 405 3.48 -4.49 -16.65
CA GLU A 405 3.92 -5.66 -17.43
C GLU A 405 3.57 -5.53 -18.92
N PHE A 406 2.43 -4.92 -19.25
CA PHE A 406 2.10 -4.65 -20.64
C PHE A 406 3.03 -3.60 -21.25
N GLY A 407 3.57 -2.66 -20.48
CA GLY A 407 4.63 -1.78 -20.95
C GLY A 407 5.87 -2.56 -21.40
N HIS A 408 6.28 -3.57 -20.63
CA HIS A 408 7.33 -4.51 -21.02
C HIS A 408 6.97 -5.32 -22.25
N ALA A 409 5.75 -5.86 -22.32
CA ALA A 409 5.25 -6.56 -23.50
C ALA A 409 5.21 -5.67 -24.76
N MET A 410 5.21 -4.35 -24.60
CA MET A 410 5.34 -3.38 -25.69
C MET A 410 6.78 -2.95 -25.99
N GLY A 411 7.75 -3.40 -25.19
CA GLY A 411 9.18 -3.15 -25.39
C GLY A 411 9.75 -1.99 -24.57
N LEU A 412 9.00 -1.50 -23.58
CA LEU A 412 9.55 -0.58 -22.58
C LEU A 412 10.42 -1.34 -21.57
N GLU A 413 11.37 -0.61 -21.03
CA GLU A 413 12.28 -1.07 -19.98
C GLU A 413 11.99 -0.32 -18.70
N HIS A 414 12.56 -0.78 -17.58
CA HIS A 414 12.41 -0.10 -16.30
C HIS A 414 12.90 1.35 -16.34
N SER A 415 12.09 2.25 -15.79
CA SER A 415 12.43 3.66 -15.60
C SER A 415 13.09 3.90 -14.24
N GLN A 416 13.97 4.90 -14.21
CA GLN A 416 14.55 5.45 -12.98
C GLN A 416 13.69 6.59 -12.40
N ASP A 417 12.67 7.05 -13.12
CA ASP A 417 11.73 8.06 -12.62
C ASP A 417 10.78 7.42 -11.59
N PRO A 418 10.80 7.85 -10.31
CA PRO A 418 9.92 7.29 -9.28
C PRO A 418 8.43 7.53 -9.54
N GLY A 419 8.07 8.45 -10.42
CA GLY A 419 6.70 8.74 -10.81
C GLY A 419 6.20 7.96 -12.03
N ALA A 420 7.09 7.23 -12.70
CA ALA A 420 6.76 6.43 -13.86
C ALA A 420 6.04 5.14 -13.49
N LEU A 421 5.08 4.72 -14.32
CA LEU A 421 4.48 3.40 -14.23
C LEU A 421 5.56 2.34 -14.41
N MET A 422 6.50 2.53 -15.35
CA MET A 422 7.61 1.61 -15.60
C MET A 422 8.70 1.65 -14.50
N ALA A 423 8.50 2.35 -13.39
CA ALA A 423 9.37 2.19 -12.23
C ALA A 423 9.21 0.78 -11.64
N PRO A 424 10.29 0.10 -11.24
CA PRO A 424 10.20 -1.32 -10.87
C PRO A 424 9.46 -1.57 -9.55
N ILE A 425 9.52 -0.65 -8.60
CA ILE A 425 8.91 -0.81 -7.28
C ILE A 425 7.41 -0.54 -7.36
N TYR A 426 6.60 -1.47 -6.87
CA TYR A 426 5.16 -1.29 -6.80
C TYR A 426 4.79 -0.15 -5.85
N THR A 427 3.96 0.78 -6.35
CA THR A 427 3.35 1.83 -5.56
C THR A 427 1.87 1.93 -5.91
N TYR A 428 1.00 1.68 -4.94
CA TYR A 428 -0.44 1.84 -5.15
C TYR A 428 -0.77 3.32 -5.36
N THR A 429 -1.49 3.61 -6.45
CA THR A 429 -2.00 4.95 -6.76
C THR A 429 -3.47 4.85 -7.13
N LYS A 430 -4.34 5.40 -6.26
CA LYS A 430 -5.80 5.34 -6.45
C LYS A 430 -6.23 6.01 -7.76
N ASN A 431 -5.69 7.20 -8.02
CA ASN A 431 -5.95 7.97 -9.24
C ASN A 431 -4.74 7.87 -10.17
N PHE A 432 -4.55 6.69 -10.76
CA PHE A 432 -3.42 6.44 -11.64
C PHE A 432 -3.45 7.35 -12.89
N ARG A 433 -2.28 7.90 -13.24
CA ARG A 433 -2.02 8.57 -14.51
C ARG A 433 -0.61 8.26 -14.96
N LEU A 434 -0.50 7.89 -16.23
CA LEU A 434 0.75 7.59 -16.91
C LEU A 434 1.66 8.83 -16.93
N SER A 435 2.93 8.67 -16.54
CA SER A 435 3.88 9.78 -16.39
C SER A 435 4.35 10.31 -17.75
N HIS A 436 4.94 11.50 -17.77
CA HIS A 436 5.57 12.02 -18.99
C HIS A 436 6.63 11.06 -19.53
N ASP A 437 7.44 10.47 -18.65
CA ASP A 437 8.50 9.52 -19.00
C ASP A 437 7.94 8.29 -19.73
N ASP A 438 6.85 7.71 -19.22
CA ASP A 438 6.17 6.58 -19.85
C ASP A 438 5.56 6.98 -21.21
N ILE A 439 4.90 8.15 -21.31
CA ILE A 439 4.31 8.65 -22.58
C ILE A 439 5.42 8.79 -23.62
N GLN A 440 6.53 9.42 -23.24
CA GLN A 440 7.66 9.62 -24.11
C GLN A 440 8.23 8.27 -24.57
N GLY A 441 8.50 7.35 -23.64
CA GLY A 441 9.06 6.04 -23.96
C GLY A 441 8.21 5.26 -24.96
N ILE A 442 6.89 5.20 -24.75
CA ILE A 442 6.01 4.43 -25.64
C ILE A 442 5.81 5.12 -27.00
N GLN A 443 5.73 6.45 -27.03
CA GLN A 443 5.59 7.19 -28.28
C GLN A 443 6.88 7.21 -29.10
N GLU A 444 8.06 7.12 -28.48
CA GLU A 444 9.32 6.91 -29.19
C GLU A 444 9.35 5.59 -29.96
N LEU A 445 8.63 4.58 -29.46
CA LEU A 445 8.48 3.29 -30.15
C LEU A 445 7.37 3.33 -31.21
N TYR A 446 6.16 3.78 -30.86
CA TYR A 446 4.96 3.58 -31.68
C TYR A 446 4.36 4.85 -32.30
N GLY A 447 4.86 6.03 -31.93
CA GLY A 447 4.26 7.32 -32.28
C GLY A 447 3.07 7.69 -31.38
N ALA A 448 2.60 8.93 -31.51
CA ALA A 448 1.42 9.42 -30.80
C ALA A 448 0.10 8.96 -31.45
N SER A 449 -0.98 8.96 -30.68
CA SER A 449 -2.30 8.53 -31.16
C SER A 449 -2.81 9.37 -32.36
N PRO A 450 -3.39 8.75 -33.41
CA PRO A 450 -3.90 9.46 -34.59
C PRO A 450 -5.05 10.44 -34.29
N ASP A 451 -5.81 10.18 -33.21
CA ASP A 451 -6.98 10.98 -32.83
C ASP A 451 -6.59 12.36 -32.24
N ILE A 452 -5.31 12.58 -31.96
CA ILE A 452 -4.76 13.82 -31.38
C ILE A 452 -4.55 14.90 -32.46
N ASP A 453 -4.49 14.53 -33.75
CA ASP A 453 -4.15 15.45 -34.86
C ASP A 453 -5.37 16.12 -35.52
N THR A 454 -6.59 15.90 -35.01
CA THR A 454 -7.84 16.43 -35.59
C THR A 454 -8.44 17.64 -34.85
N GLY A 455 -7.61 18.48 -34.22
CA GLY A 455 -7.92 19.89 -33.94
C GLY A 455 -9.16 20.26 -33.08
N THR A 456 -9.90 19.30 -32.53
CA THR A 456 -11.09 19.56 -31.68
C THR A 456 -11.04 18.87 -30.31
N GLY A 457 -9.95 18.16 -29.98
CA GLY A 457 -9.73 17.55 -28.67
C GLY A 457 -8.96 18.46 -27.70
N PRO A 458 -9.10 18.27 -26.38
CA PRO A 458 -8.25 18.96 -25.40
C PRO A 458 -6.77 18.67 -25.70
N THR A 459 -5.94 19.73 -25.72
CA THR A 459 -4.49 19.68 -25.94
C THR A 459 -3.85 18.55 -25.12
N PRO A 460 -2.97 17.70 -25.71
CA PRO A 460 -2.38 16.58 -25.01
C PRO A 460 -1.64 17.07 -23.76
N THR A 461 -2.12 16.65 -22.58
CA THR A 461 -1.31 16.79 -21.37
C THR A 461 -0.11 15.90 -21.56
N LEU A 462 1.10 16.45 -21.50
CA LEU A 462 2.39 15.74 -21.52
C LEU A 462 2.52 14.68 -20.40
N GLY A 463 1.46 14.33 -19.68
CA GLY A 463 1.53 13.55 -18.45
C GLY A 463 2.11 14.38 -17.30
N PRO A 464 2.04 13.86 -16.07
CA PRO A 464 2.73 14.44 -14.92
C PRO A 464 4.26 14.33 -15.10
N VAL A 465 4.99 15.41 -14.79
CA VAL A 465 6.46 15.45 -14.83
C VAL A 465 7.00 15.41 -13.40
N THR A 466 8.03 14.62 -13.17
CA THR A 466 8.71 14.53 -11.86
C THR A 466 9.59 15.75 -11.61
N PRO A 467 9.35 16.53 -10.53
CA PRO A 467 10.15 17.71 -10.25
C PRO A 467 11.60 17.35 -9.86
N GLU A 468 12.59 18.09 -10.35
CA GLU A 468 13.99 17.88 -9.97
C GLU A 468 14.48 18.98 -9.01
N LEU A 469 14.87 18.60 -7.80
CA LEU A 469 15.49 19.54 -6.86
C LEU A 469 16.79 20.14 -7.44
N CYS A 470 17.12 21.37 -7.01
CA CYS A 470 18.30 22.14 -7.39
C CYS A 470 18.40 22.59 -8.87
N LYS A 471 17.76 21.91 -9.82
CA LYS A 471 17.81 22.28 -11.25
C LYS A 471 16.80 23.36 -11.63
N GLN A 472 15.62 23.33 -11.01
CA GLN A 472 14.56 24.31 -11.21
C GLN A 472 14.15 24.95 -9.88
N ASP A 473 13.49 26.11 -9.95
CA ASP A 473 12.92 26.76 -8.78
C ASP A 473 11.52 26.19 -8.55
N ILE A 474 11.33 25.58 -7.38
CA ILE A 474 10.11 24.84 -7.03
C ILE A 474 9.40 25.60 -5.93
N VAL A 475 8.12 25.89 -6.14
CA VAL A 475 7.20 26.32 -5.08
C VAL A 475 6.49 25.08 -4.56
N PHE A 476 6.87 24.65 -3.37
CA PHE A 476 6.28 23.49 -2.70
C PHE A 476 4.82 23.77 -2.33
N ASP A 477 4.00 22.73 -2.37
CA ASP A 477 2.60 22.83 -1.98
C ASP A 477 2.39 22.63 -0.47
N GLY A 478 3.43 22.18 0.24
CA GLY A 478 3.44 22.10 1.69
C GLY A 478 4.83 21.73 2.23
N ILE A 479 5.17 22.23 3.40
CA ILE A 479 6.40 21.88 4.12
C ILE A 479 6.03 21.68 5.59
N SER A 480 6.31 20.50 6.15
CA SER A 480 6.05 20.21 7.56
C SER A 480 7.07 19.26 8.14
N GLN A 481 7.25 19.33 9.46
CA GLN A 481 7.89 18.27 10.22
C GLN A 481 6.83 17.22 10.58
N ILE A 482 7.12 15.95 10.32
CA ILE A 482 6.28 14.80 10.66
C ILE A 482 7.22 13.74 11.27
N ARG A 483 6.97 13.33 12.51
CA ARG A 483 7.76 12.31 13.22
C ARG A 483 9.27 12.54 13.22
N GLY A 484 9.66 13.81 13.32
CA GLY A 484 11.07 14.23 13.36
C GLY A 484 11.74 14.44 11.99
N GLU A 485 11.13 14.00 10.90
CA GLU A 485 11.59 14.29 9.53
C GLU A 485 10.89 15.52 8.95
N ILE A 486 11.59 16.28 8.13
CA ILE A 486 11.05 17.42 7.38
C ILE A 486 10.66 16.92 6.00
N PHE A 487 9.39 17.10 5.65
CA PHE A 487 8.83 16.73 4.37
C PHE A 487 8.56 17.97 3.51
N PHE A 488 8.95 17.89 2.25
CA PHE A 488 8.67 18.88 1.21
C PHE A 488 7.72 18.24 0.19
N PHE A 489 6.53 18.79 0.03
CA PHE A 489 5.49 18.24 -0.86
C PHE A 489 5.43 19.05 -2.15
N LYS A 490 5.42 18.34 -3.28
CA LYS A 490 5.15 18.95 -4.59
C LYS A 490 4.38 18.00 -5.49
N ASP A 491 3.19 18.42 -5.89
CA ASP A 491 2.26 17.63 -6.68
C ASP A 491 2.18 16.22 -6.05
N ARG A 492 2.46 15.17 -6.84
CA ARG A 492 2.38 13.77 -6.37
C ARG A 492 3.63 13.30 -5.63
N PHE A 493 4.61 14.17 -5.38
CA PHE A 493 5.93 13.80 -4.87
C PHE A 493 6.24 14.43 -3.51
N ILE A 494 7.13 13.75 -2.79
CA ILE A 494 7.76 14.25 -1.57
C ILE A 494 9.27 14.10 -1.62
N TRP A 495 9.94 15.00 -0.91
CA TRP A 495 11.31 14.81 -0.44
C TRP A 495 11.35 14.90 1.07
N ARG A 496 12.25 14.15 1.70
CA ARG A 496 12.37 14.14 3.15
C ARG A 496 13.80 14.21 3.62
N THR A 497 14.03 14.84 4.77
CA THR A 497 15.32 14.89 5.45
C THR A 497 15.15 14.95 6.96
N VAL A 498 16.06 14.33 7.70
CA VAL A 498 16.13 14.46 9.17
C VAL A 498 16.82 15.76 9.57
N THR A 499 17.85 16.15 8.81
CA THR A 499 18.68 17.32 9.12
C THR A 499 18.40 18.44 8.12
N PRO A 500 18.04 19.65 8.59
CA PRO A 500 17.99 20.82 7.72
C PRO A 500 19.36 21.09 7.09
N ARG A 501 19.40 21.41 5.78
CA ARG A 501 20.59 21.67 4.92
C ARG A 501 21.24 20.46 4.26
N ASP A 502 20.99 19.25 4.74
CA ASP A 502 21.41 18.08 3.99
C ASP A 502 20.54 17.92 2.75
N LYS A 503 21.10 17.37 1.68
CA LYS A 503 20.35 17.10 0.46
C LYS A 503 19.20 16.12 0.79
N PRO A 504 17.93 16.50 0.58
CA PRO A 504 16.80 15.63 0.89
C PRO A 504 16.81 14.34 0.07
N THR A 505 16.33 13.26 0.67
CA THR A 505 16.07 11.99 -0.01
C THR A 505 14.76 12.09 -0.81
N GLY A 506 14.77 11.63 -2.05
CA GLY A 506 13.63 11.63 -2.96
C GLY A 506 14.02 11.99 -4.41
N PRO A 507 13.05 12.19 -5.32
CA PRO A 507 11.60 12.21 -5.06
C PRO A 507 11.03 10.83 -4.72
N LEU A 508 9.97 10.81 -3.90
CA LEU A 508 9.14 9.62 -3.65
C LEU A 508 7.68 9.99 -3.91
N LEU A 509 6.85 9.06 -4.38
CA LEU A 509 5.41 9.31 -4.51
C LEU A 509 4.77 9.48 -3.13
N VAL A 510 3.94 10.51 -2.96
CA VAL A 510 3.10 10.75 -1.76
C VAL A 510 2.30 9.50 -1.42
N ALA A 511 1.73 8.86 -2.44
CA ALA A 511 0.88 7.67 -2.31
C ALA A 511 1.59 6.46 -1.68
N THR A 512 2.93 6.43 -1.66
CA THR A 512 3.71 5.41 -0.93
C THR A 512 3.37 5.39 0.56
N PHE A 513 3.04 6.55 1.13
CA PHE A 513 2.71 6.69 2.56
C PHE A 513 1.23 7.00 2.79
N TRP A 514 0.61 7.74 1.87
CA TRP A 514 -0.74 8.28 2.02
C TRP A 514 -1.53 8.14 0.69
N PRO A 515 -1.98 6.92 0.33
CA PRO A 515 -2.58 6.62 -0.98
C PRO A 515 -3.95 7.27 -1.22
N GLU A 516 -4.68 7.63 -0.16
CA GLU A 516 -5.99 8.30 -0.26
C GLU A 516 -5.89 9.82 -0.40
N LEU A 517 -4.68 10.39 -0.31
CA LEU A 517 -4.49 11.82 -0.60
C LEU A 517 -4.68 12.10 -2.09
N PRO A 518 -5.18 13.30 -2.44
CA PRO A 518 -5.24 13.74 -3.83
C PRO A 518 -3.85 13.97 -4.41
N GLU A 519 -3.77 14.14 -5.73
CA GLU A 519 -2.50 14.37 -6.45
C GLU A 519 -1.73 15.60 -5.96
N LYS A 520 -2.39 16.55 -5.30
CA LYS A 520 -1.77 17.74 -4.75
C LYS A 520 -2.45 18.09 -3.43
N ILE A 521 -1.64 18.34 -2.41
CA ILE A 521 -2.09 18.94 -1.15
C ILE A 521 -1.93 20.46 -1.19
N ASP A 522 -2.56 21.16 -0.25
CA ASP A 522 -2.45 22.61 -0.10
C ASP A 522 -1.78 23.04 1.21
N ALA A 523 -1.90 22.23 2.27
CA ALA A 523 -1.18 22.44 3.52
C ALA A 523 -1.07 21.14 4.31
N VAL A 524 -0.09 21.08 5.22
CA VAL A 524 0.12 19.92 6.09
C VAL A 524 0.72 20.36 7.42
N TYR A 525 0.32 19.71 8.51
CA TYR A 525 0.98 19.83 9.81
C TYR A 525 0.88 18.53 10.62
N GLU A 526 1.65 18.40 11.68
CA GLU A 526 1.50 17.32 12.67
C GLU A 526 0.87 17.86 13.95
N ASP A 527 -0.17 17.20 14.47
CA ASP A 527 -0.70 17.42 15.82
C ASP A 527 0.26 16.75 16.82
N PRO A 528 1.05 17.52 17.60
CA PRO A 528 2.06 16.97 18.48
C PRO A 528 1.46 16.29 19.73
N GLN A 529 0.15 16.39 19.96
CA GLN A 529 -0.48 15.70 21.09
C GLN A 529 -0.83 14.25 20.77
N GLU A 530 -1.24 13.97 19.53
CA GLU A 530 -1.66 12.65 19.09
C GLU A 530 -0.66 12.03 18.09
N GLU A 531 0.38 12.76 17.70
CA GLU A 531 1.36 12.37 16.66
C GLU A 531 0.68 12.01 15.33
N LYS A 532 -0.34 12.82 14.98
CA LYS A 532 -1.15 12.64 13.77
C LYS A 532 -0.80 13.68 12.72
N ALA A 533 -0.54 13.23 11.50
CA ALA A 533 -0.37 14.11 10.36
C ALA A 533 -1.74 14.54 9.84
N VAL A 534 -1.92 15.84 9.62
CA VAL A 534 -3.16 16.44 9.11
C VAL A 534 -2.86 17.12 7.79
N PHE A 535 -3.56 16.71 6.73
CA PHE A 535 -3.39 17.20 5.38
C PHE A 535 -4.63 17.95 4.93
N PHE A 536 -4.44 19.06 4.24
CA PHE A 536 -5.49 19.87 3.64
C PHE A 536 -5.37 19.82 2.12
N ALA A 537 -6.48 19.64 1.43
CA ALA A 537 -6.55 19.77 -0.02
C ALA A 537 -7.97 20.17 -0.44
N GLY A 538 -8.07 21.28 -1.18
CA GLY A 538 -9.35 21.88 -1.53
C GLY A 538 -10.20 22.17 -0.28
N ASN A 539 -11.45 21.73 -0.32
CA ASN A 539 -12.43 21.93 0.75
C ASN A 539 -12.47 20.77 1.77
N GLU A 540 -11.50 19.86 1.74
CA GLU A 540 -11.42 18.69 2.60
C GLU A 540 -10.09 18.62 3.35
N TYR A 541 -10.08 17.81 4.42
CA TYR A 541 -8.87 17.49 5.16
C TYR A 541 -8.85 16.01 5.58
N TRP A 542 -7.64 15.44 5.62
CA TRP A 542 -7.35 14.07 6.01
C TRP A 542 -6.53 14.08 7.30
N VAL A 543 -6.71 13.06 8.12
CA VAL A 543 -5.92 12.87 9.35
C VAL A 543 -5.36 11.47 9.30
N TYR A 544 -4.05 11.33 9.44
CA TYR A 544 -3.35 10.05 9.46
C TYR A 544 -2.70 9.82 10.82
N SER A 545 -2.84 8.60 11.32
CA SER A 545 -2.05 8.08 12.42
C SER A 545 -1.04 7.11 11.82
N ALA A 546 0.25 7.45 11.85
CA ALA A 546 1.26 6.80 11.02
C ALA A 546 0.91 6.87 9.53
N SER A 547 0.77 5.71 8.89
CA SER A 547 0.39 5.58 7.49
C SER A 547 -1.08 5.18 7.32
N THR A 548 -1.87 5.16 8.40
CA THR A 548 -3.28 4.75 8.37
C THR A 548 -4.19 5.97 8.45
N LEU A 549 -5.09 6.08 7.47
CA LEU A 549 -6.11 7.12 7.44
C LEU A 549 -7.08 6.93 8.62
N GLU A 550 -7.29 7.99 9.39
CA GLU A 550 -8.23 7.98 10.50
C GLU A 550 -9.66 7.81 10.01
N ARG A 551 -10.45 7.11 10.82
CA ARG A 551 -11.80 6.74 10.43
C ARG A 551 -12.72 7.96 10.26
N GLY A 552 -13.47 7.95 9.16
CA GLY A 552 -14.42 9.01 8.82
C GLY A 552 -13.77 10.24 8.20
N TYR A 553 -12.49 10.17 7.84
CA TYR A 553 -11.82 11.12 6.96
C TYR A 553 -11.78 10.60 5.52
N PRO A 554 -11.69 11.50 4.52
CA PRO A 554 -11.67 12.95 4.63
C PRO A 554 -12.97 13.57 5.15
N LYS A 555 -12.87 14.79 5.69
CA LYS A 555 -14.03 15.60 6.12
C LYS A 555 -13.95 16.98 5.50
N PRO A 556 -15.08 17.68 5.31
CA PRO A 556 -15.06 19.06 4.85
C PRO A 556 -14.44 19.98 5.91
N LEU A 557 -13.79 21.06 5.48
CA LEU A 557 -13.18 22.08 6.36
C LEU A 557 -14.15 22.67 7.39
N THR A 558 -15.45 22.69 7.07
CA THR A 558 -16.51 23.13 7.99
C THR A 558 -16.59 22.28 9.25
N SER A 559 -16.25 20.99 9.17
CA SER A 559 -16.18 20.09 10.33
C SER A 559 -15.05 20.45 11.29
N LEU A 560 -13.97 21.08 10.78
CA LEU A 560 -12.88 21.63 11.58
C LEU A 560 -13.26 22.97 12.25
N GLY A 561 -14.39 23.56 11.84
CA GLY A 561 -14.87 24.86 12.32
C GLY A 561 -14.44 26.04 11.43
N LEU A 562 -13.97 25.79 10.21
CA LEU A 562 -13.73 26.85 9.24
C LEU A 562 -15.06 27.31 8.59
N PRO A 563 -15.22 28.60 8.29
CA PRO A 563 -16.36 29.11 7.55
C PRO A 563 -16.52 28.48 6.14
N PRO A 564 -17.75 28.30 5.61
CA PRO A 564 -17.98 27.66 4.31
C PRO A 564 -17.42 28.41 3.09
N ASP A 565 -17.09 29.70 3.22
CA ASP A 565 -16.43 30.52 2.20
C ASP A 565 -14.94 30.19 2.05
N VAL A 566 -14.32 29.56 3.05
CA VAL A 566 -12.94 29.06 2.96
C VAL A 566 -12.95 27.75 2.19
N GLN A 567 -12.62 27.83 0.90
CA GLN A 567 -12.56 26.66 0.01
C GLN A 567 -11.18 26.03 -0.09
N LYS A 568 -10.16 26.66 0.51
CA LYS A 568 -8.76 26.22 0.49
C LYS A 568 -8.00 26.79 1.69
N VAL A 569 -7.04 26.03 2.18
CA VAL A 569 -6.04 26.45 3.18
C VAL A 569 -4.69 26.57 2.49
N ASP A 570 -3.95 27.65 2.70
CA ASP A 570 -2.66 27.86 2.04
C ASP A 570 -1.47 27.40 2.89
N ALA A 571 -1.59 27.47 4.22
CA ALA A 571 -0.57 26.95 5.13
C ALA A 571 -1.17 26.58 6.48
N ALA A 572 -0.59 25.59 7.16
CA ALA A 572 -0.97 25.21 8.51
C ALA A 572 0.27 24.77 9.30
N PHE A 573 0.31 25.09 10.59
CA PHE A 573 1.34 24.55 11.49
C PHE A 573 0.89 24.56 12.95
N ASN A 574 1.45 23.66 13.76
CA ASN A 574 1.34 23.74 15.21
C ASN A 574 2.50 24.55 15.79
N TRP A 575 2.19 25.51 16.66
CA TRP A 575 3.22 26.37 17.23
C TRP A 575 3.74 25.83 18.57
N SER A 576 5.03 25.51 18.64
CA SER A 576 5.64 24.95 19.86
C SER A 576 5.45 25.81 21.12
N LYS A 577 5.32 27.14 20.95
CA LYS A 577 5.16 28.11 22.04
C LYS A 577 3.89 27.90 22.87
N ASN A 578 2.75 27.65 22.21
CA ASN A 578 1.45 27.60 22.87
C ASN A 578 0.62 26.36 22.51
N LYS A 579 1.19 25.45 21.71
CA LYS A 579 0.58 24.19 21.27
C LYS A 579 -0.77 24.40 20.58
N LYS A 580 -0.95 25.55 19.93
CA LYS A 580 -2.10 25.85 19.08
C LYS A 580 -1.73 25.67 17.62
N THR A 581 -2.70 25.21 16.84
CA THR A 581 -2.57 25.09 15.40
C THR A 581 -3.06 26.39 14.77
N TYR A 582 -2.28 26.93 13.83
CA TYR A 582 -2.63 28.12 13.06
C TYR A 582 -2.85 27.71 11.63
N ILE A 583 -3.97 28.16 11.06
CA ILE A 583 -4.43 27.81 9.71
C ILE A 583 -4.56 29.11 8.93
N PHE A 584 -3.83 29.25 7.82
CA PHE A 584 -3.76 30.46 7.01
C PHE A 584 -4.50 30.24 5.69
N ALA A 585 -5.32 31.21 5.29
CA ALA A 585 -5.96 31.24 3.98
C ALA A 585 -6.14 32.69 3.53
N GLY A 586 -5.57 33.05 2.39
CA GLY A 586 -5.58 34.40 1.87
C GLY A 586 -4.82 35.38 2.74
N ASP A 587 -5.50 36.46 3.14
CA ASP A 587 -5.03 37.52 4.05
C ASP A 587 -5.37 37.25 5.52
N LYS A 588 -5.99 36.10 5.82
CA LYS A 588 -6.53 35.75 7.13
C LYS A 588 -5.92 34.48 7.69
N PHE A 589 -6.02 34.35 9.01
CA PHE A 589 -5.68 33.12 9.70
C PHE A 589 -6.63 32.81 10.86
N TRP A 590 -6.72 31.53 11.21
CA TRP A 590 -7.51 30.98 12.29
C TRP A 590 -6.59 30.29 13.30
N ARG A 591 -7.07 30.14 14.54
CA ARG A 591 -6.38 29.40 15.58
C ARG A 591 -7.26 28.26 16.09
N TYR A 592 -6.77 27.04 15.90
CA TYR A 592 -7.43 25.82 16.32
C TYR A 592 -6.83 25.28 17.62
N ASN A 593 -7.71 24.82 18.49
CA ASN A 593 -7.38 24.31 19.80
C ASN A 593 -7.46 22.78 19.79
N GLU A 594 -6.31 22.13 19.63
CA GLU A 594 -6.23 20.68 19.54
C GLU A 594 -6.81 19.95 20.77
N VAL A 595 -6.65 20.51 21.97
CA VAL A 595 -7.21 19.91 23.21
C VAL A 595 -8.74 19.96 23.21
N LYS A 596 -9.32 21.08 22.77
CA LYS A 596 -10.79 21.27 22.77
C LYS A 596 -11.44 20.80 21.47
N LYS A 597 -10.63 20.44 20.47
CA LYS A 597 -11.03 20.14 19.09
C LYS A 597 -12.01 21.18 18.52
N LYS A 598 -11.69 22.47 18.71
CA LYS A 598 -12.51 23.63 18.28
C LYS A 598 -11.65 24.84 17.93
N MET A 599 -12.18 25.72 17.07
CA MET A 599 -11.61 27.04 16.82
C MET A 599 -11.71 27.94 18.07
N ASP A 600 -10.67 28.74 18.32
CA ASP A 600 -10.69 29.73 19.39
C ASP A 600 -11.57 30.95 18.98
N PRO A 601 -12.28 31.59 19.92
CA PRO A 601 -13.06 32.79 19.64
C PRO A 601 -12.20 33.98 19.19
N GLY A 602 -12.78 34.86 18.37
CA GLY A 602 -12.11 36.08 17.88
C GLY A 602 -11.20 35.87 16.66
N PHE A 603 -11.46 34.79 15.91
CA PHE A 603 -10.85 34.48 14.61
C PHE A 603 -11.94 34.42 13.52
N PRO A 604 -11.63 34.68 12.25
CA PRO A 604 -10.30 34.97 11.70
C PRO A 604 -9.71 36.32 12.14
N LYS A 605 -8.40 36.45 12.01
CA LYS A 605 -7.67 37.72 12.10
C LYS A 605 -6.86 37.95 10.82
N LEU A 606 -6.56 39.21 10.50
CA LEU A 606 -5.66 39.53 9.41
C LEU A 606 -4.22 39.14 9.76
N ILE A 607 -3.49 38.62 8.78
CA ILE A 607 -2.08 38.24 8.95
C ILE A 607 -1.26 39.47 9.33
N ALA A 608 -1.45 40.58 8.59
CA ALA A 608 -0.78 41.85 8.83
C ALA A 608 -0.97 42.42 10.26
N ASP A 609 -2.10 42.13 10.92
CA ASP A 609 -2.40 42.64 12.27
C ASP A 609 -1.67 41.86 13.38
N ALA A 610 -1.32 40.59 13.14
CA ALA A 610 -0.79 39.70 14.17
C ALA A 610 0.64 39.23 13.91
N TRP A 611 1.07 39.21 12.65
CA TRP A 611 2.34 38.65 12.21
C TRP A 611 3.13 39.69 11.43
N ASN A 612 4.10 40.32 12.10
CA ASN A 612 4.95 41.33 11.47
C ASN A 612 5.82 40.73 10.37
N ALA A 613 5.86 41.40 9.21
CA ALA A 613 6.66 41.05 8.04
C ALA A 613 6.30 39.72 7.35
N ILE A 614 5.19 39.08 7.74
CA ILE A 614 4.70 37.86 7.11
C ILE A 614 3.76 38.27 5.95
N PRO A 615 4.02 37.81 4.71
CA PRO A 615 3.16 38.11 3.58
C PRO A 615 1.86 37.32 3.63
N ASP A 616 0.84 37.82 2.94
CA ASP A 616 -0.40 37.08 2.70
C ASP A 616 -0.17 35.93 1.70
N ASN A 617 -1.12 34.98 1.67
CA ASN A 617 -1.09 33.80 0.78
C ASN A 617 0.21 33.00 0.92
N LEU A 618 0.62 32.64 2.13
CA LEU A 618 1.82 31.83 2.39
C LEU A 618 1.73 30.46 1.72
N ASP A 619 2.86 29.89 1.31
CA ASP A 619 2.86 28.55 0.69
C ASP A 619 3.09 27.43 1.73
N ALA A 620 3.79 27.72 2.83
CA ALA A 620 3.96 26.79 3.95
C ALA A 620 4.44 27.50 5.22
N VAL A 621 4.30 26.84 6.37
CA VAL A 621 4.93 27.26 7.63
C VAL A 621 5.42 26.03 8.38
N VAL A 622 6.65 26.08 8.91
CA VAL A 622 7.18 25.01 9.77
C VAL A 622 7.76 25.58 11.05
N ASP A 623 7.49 24.90 12.17
CA ASP A 623 8.13 25.17 13.46
C ASP A 623 8.91 23.93 13.86
N LEU A 624 10.23 23.98 13.73
CA LEU A 624 11.09 22.83 14.03
C LEU A 624 11.19 22.63 15.54
N GLN A 625 10.92 21.41 16.00
CA GLN A 625 10.92 21.06 17.41
C GLN A 625 12.26 21.42 18.09
N GLY A 626 12.20 22.18 19.19
CA GLY A 626 13.38 22.61 19.95
C GLY A 626 14.15 23.80 19.35
N GLY A 627 13.78 24.28 18.16
CA GLY A 627 14.49 25.35 17.47
C GLY A 627 14.18 26.77 17.97
N GLY A 628 13.03 27.00 18.62
CA GLY A 628 12.60 28.33 19.08
C GLY A 628 12.24 29.33 17.97
N HIS A 629 12.17 28.86 16.72
CA HIS A 629 11.91 29.66 15.53
C HIS A 629 10.86 28.98 14.65
N SER A 630 9.97 29.79 14.08
CA SER A 630 9.05 29.39 13.03
C SER A 630 9.52 29.97 11.69
N TYR A 631 9.38 29.19 10.62
CA TYR A 631 9.82 29.55 9.29
C TYR A 631 8.60 29.63 8.36
N PHE A 632 8.43 30.76 7.72
CA PHE A 632 7.31 31.07 6.83
C PHE A 632 7.81 31.09 5.39
N PHE A 633 7.21 30.29 4.51
CA PHE A 633 7.68 30.08 3.15
C PHE A 633 6.77 30.78 2.13
N LYS A 634 7.39 31.47 1.16
CA LYS A 634 6.70 32.08 0.03
C LYS A 634 7.60 32.11 -1.22
N GLY A 635 7.11 31.56 -2.32
CA GLY A 635 7.88 31.41 -3.56
C GLY A 635 9.14 30.58 -3.33
N ALA A 636 10.28 31.10 -3.76
CA ALA A 636 11.59 30.45 -3.58
C ALA A 636 12.29 30.82 -2.25
N TYR A 637 11.63 31.57 -1.36
CA TYR A 637 12.24 32.18 -0.18
C TYR A 637 11.49 31.85 1.11
N TYR A 638 12.16 32.06 2.24
CA TYR A 638 11.55 31.95 3.56
C TYR A 638 11.95 33.09 4.49
N LEU A 639 11.07 33.35 5.47
CA LEU A 639 11.25 34.27 6.58
C LEU A 639 11.37 33.47 7.87
N LYS A 640 12.47 33.66 8.60
CA LYS A 640 12.68 33.08 9.93
C LYS A 640 12.19 34.04 11.00
N LEU A 641 11.25 33.59 11.82
CA LEU A 641 10.66 34.34 12.92
C LEU A 641 11.13 33.76 14.27
N GLU A 642 11.48 34.61 15.23
CA GLU A 642 11.73 34.17 16.61
C GLU A 642 10.41 34.08 17.39
N ASN A 643 10.14 32.92 18.02
CA ASN A 643 8.83 32.65 18.62
C ASN A 643 8.51 33.56 19.83
N GLN A 644 9.54 34.04 20.53
CA GLN A 644 9.37 34.89 21.70
C GLN A 644 9.01 36.33 21.31
N SER A 645 9.78 36.92 20.39
CA SER A 645 9.70 38.34 20.04
C SER A 645 8.80 38.63 18.84
N LEU A 646 8.46 37.62 18.03
CA LEU A 646 7.77 37.76 16.74
C LEU A 646 8.47 38.74 15.78
N LYS A 647 9.79 38.86 15.93
CA LYS A 647 10.61 39.64 15.00
C LYS A 647 11.17 38.71 13.93
N SER A 648 11.17 39.19 12.70
CA SER A 648 11.89 38.55 11.61
C SER A 648 13.39 38.66 11.88
N VAL A 649 14.07 37.52 11.84
CA VAL A 649 15.50 37.40 12.19
C VAL A 649 16.34 37.13 10.95
N LYS A 650 15.77 36.49 9.92
CA LYS A 650 16.48 36.15 8.68
C LYS A 650 15.50 36.05 7.52
N PHE A 651 15.91 36.55 6.37
CA PHE A 651 15.35 36.19 5.07
C PHE A 651 16.35 35.26 4.36
N GLY A 652 15.88 34.15 3.79
CA GLY A 652 16.77 33.16 3.17
C GLY A 652 16.15 32.47 1.96
N SER A 653 16.99 31.76 1.21
CA SER A 653 16.60 30.97 0.05
C SER A 653 16.24 29.55 0.49
N ILE A 654 15.10 29.01 0.03
CA ILE A 654 14.71 27.63 0.31
C ILE A 654 15.74 26.68 -0.30
N LYS A 655 16.09 26.92 -1.55
CA LYS A 655 17.02 26.09 -2.34
C LYS A 655 18.38 25.92 -1.64
N SER A 656 18.94 27.02 -1.15
CA SER A 656 20.28 27.00 -0.54
C SER A 656 20.29 26.63 0.94
N ASP A 657 19.31 27.11 1.72
CA ASP A 657 19.34 26.90 3.18
C ASP A 657 18.62 25.62 3.63
N TRP A 658 17.75 25.02 2.80
CA TRP A 658 16.94 23.85 3.18
C TRP A 658 17.19 22.62 2.32
N LEU A 659 17.50 22.78 1.03
CA LEU A 659 17.59 21.65 0.09
C LEU A 659 19.03 21.17 -0.19
N GLY A 660 20.03 21.79 0.43
CA GLY A 660 21.44 21.42 0.23
C GLY A 660 21.97 21.68 -1.18
N CYS A 661 21.33 22.62 -1.89
CA CYS A 661 21.90 23.29 -3.05
C CYS A 661 22.64 24.57 -2.58
#